data_AF-A0A8I0DV67-F1
#
_entry.id   AF-A0A8I0DV67-F1
#
_cell.length_a   1.000
_cell.length_b   1.000
_cell.length_c   1.000
_cell.angle_alpha   90.00
_cell.angle_beta   90.00
_cell.angle_gamma   90.00
#
_symmetry.space_group_name_H-M   'P 1'
#
loop_
_entity.id
_entity.type
_entity.pdbx_description
1 polymer ?
#
loop_
_entity_poly.entity_id
_entity_poly.type
_entity_poly.pdbx_seq_one_letter_code
_entity_poly.pdbx_strand_id
1 'polypeptide(L)'
;MMKDFKKIIIAMIVACVIAASILVGGSSVDAATIKVKSGADVTEVEDSGKKIAYKDGSKVTPKKGWYKKGNTQYYFDGRKNYATYVWYKKSGKWYLAKWNKSKKAYQKYKGYAELSNGKTYKFSKGVKVKKASGVVKVSGKYYYYKGGKQTVYSENCGKWKTGKTQYYFGKGNKSATYVYYSGQKVLKKWNKSSKQYVNYNKAFTLSNGTKYVFNNGNRGTIKSSITAGTDKTTAVYKDAKGNPKKTNSWKLVKGVQYYFNNAATASFKIEKGVCYSFVTSSPQATGAPVITGEWTVYNGVVDGVYYNDSGKVTPPKKNTITIDQSGLLVKYDGKEWKLLTETYKGLYYVKGDFASGVYGGKYYKKGKLATGICDGKFYKDGVLGTGSYNGKRYSKGSLLTGIYKGKYYKDGVLGTGTYDSKFYKNGELYTGIRKSNNKYYVNGELANGTYGGVKYVDGVAQKAEQHVCKWLVVLDKDQNPVQSNYKKHDAVMGTENQLIRDAWDEPIYAARKWLVCNTCSGELGIDDQDCAYENTAELDKHQDAVHHGGNHLVKKIIDYKHHDAEYADVPVIKKRAYEEWDETYKCTVCGDTMTVHSVAGDIDQYSSAWAEIPSKSGEIITAKGTTWRVVTKNTPYGTIGIDLAEPAYLTLLKDHGFIK
;
A
#
# COMPACT_ATOMS: atom_id res chain seq x y z
N MET A 1 34.90 50.10 47.05
CA MET A 1 35.12 48.67 47.34
C MET A 1 33.98 47.97 48.10
N MET A 2 32.96 48.65 48.66
CA MET A 2 31.82 47.99 49.34
C MET A 2 30.49 47.95 48.55
N LYS A 3 30.34 48.73 47.47
CA LYS A 3 29.12 48.74 46.65
C LYS A 3 29.03 47.55 45.69
N ASP A 4 30.15 47.06 45.18
CA ASP A 4 30.19 45.88 44.30
C ASP A 4 30.04 44.57 45.07
N PHE A 5 30.48 44.55 46.34
CA PHE A 5 30.32 43.39 47.23
C PHE A 5 28.86 43.13 47.58
N LYS A 6 28.04 44.18 47.73
CA LYS A 6 26.58 44.03 47.96
C LYS A 6 25.83 43.47 46.74
N LYS A 7 26.25 43.80 45.51
CA LYS A 7 25.64 43.24 44.29
C LYS A 7 25.98 41.75 44.12
N ILE A 8 27.20 41.35 44.47
CA ILE A 8 27.63 39.94 44.45
C ILE A 8 26.90 39.13 45.53
N ILE A 9 26.72 39.69 46.74
CA ILE A 9 25.98 39.02 47.81
C ILE A 9 24.49 38.89 47.49
N ILE A 10 23.84 39.91 46.90
CA ILE A 10 22.43 39.82 46.49
C ILE A 10 22.25 38.80 45.36
N ALA A 11 23.19 38.73 44.40
CA ALA A 11 23.19 37.70 43.36
C ALA A 11 23.40 36.28 43.93
N MET A 12 24.26 36.12 44.93
CA MET A 12 24.44 34.85 45.65
C MET A 12 23.24 34.47 46.50
N ILE A 13 22.53 35.42 47.12
CA ILE A 13 21.31 35.12 47.89
C ILE A 13 20.17 34.72 46.96
N VAL A 14 20.02 35.36 45.79
CA VAL A 14 19.02 34.96 44.77
C VAL A 14 19.38 33.59 44.18
N ALA A 15 20.67 33.28 43.98
CA ALA A 15 21.11 31.94 43.55
C ALA A 15 20.89 30.86 44.64
N CYS A 16 21.10 31.21 45.93
CA CYS A 16 20.90 30.29 47.05
C CYS A 16 19.42 30.02 47.36
N VAL A 17 18.52 31.00 47.15
CA VAL A 17 17.07 30.80 47.30
C VAL A 17 16.50 29.92 46.16
N ILE A 18 17.10 29.95 44.96
CA ILE A 18 16.76 29.04 43.86
C ILE A 18 17.34 27.62 44.08
N ALA A 19 18.50 27.50 44.74
CA ALA A 19 19.11 26.21 45.05
C ALA A 19 18.43 25.47 46.23
N ALA A 20 17.84 26.19 47.19
CA ALA A 20 17.23 25.60 48.38
C ALA A 20 15.81 25.05 48.19
N SER A 21 15.20 25.19 46.99
CA SER A 21 13.89 24.57 46.67
C SER A 21 14.00 23.24 45.90
N ILE A 22 15.21 22.70 45.70
CA ILE A 22 15.41 21.43 45.01
C ILE A 22 15.34 20.27 46.02
N LEU A 23 14.13 19.75 46.21
CA LEU A 23 13.90 18.48 46.89
C LEU A 23 14.47 17.32 46.05
N VAL A 24 15.48 16.69 46.62
CA VAL A 24 16.07 15.40 46.23
C VAL A 24 14.98 14.34 46.12
N GLY A 25 14.78 13.79 44.92
CA GLY A 25 13.67 12.88 44.66
C GLY A 25 13.77 12.14 43.33
N GLY A 26 14.73 11.22 43.23
CA GLY A 26 14.63 9.96 42.48
C GLY A 26 14.06 10.01 41.06
N SER A 27 14.96 10.05 40.06
CA SER A 27 14.74 9.61 38.68
C SER A 27 13.36 9.95 38.12
N SER A 28 13.08 11.25 38.02
CA SER A 28 12.33 11.72 36.86
C SER A 28 13.26 11.53 35.66
N VAL A 29 12.91 10.60 34.78
CA VAL A 29 13.09 10.90 33.36
C VAL A 29 12.14 12.06 33.09
N ASP A 30 12.57 13.26 33.47
CA ASP A 30 12.08 14.44 32.78
C ASP A 30 12.35 14.18 31.32
N ALA A 31 11.33 14.51 30.54
CA ALA A 31 11.37 14.40 29.11
C ALA A 31 12.50 15.31 28.63
N ALA A 32 13.73 14.79 28.67
CA ALA A 32 14.72 15.09 27.69
C ALA A 32 13.94 15.05 26.39
N THR A 33 13.89 16.21 25.77
CA THR A 33 13.77 16.40 24.35
C THR A 33 14.60 15.31 23.68
N ILE A 34 14.02 14.12 23.51
CA ILE A 34 14.40 13.19 22.48
C ILE A 34 13.93 13.92 21.24
N LYS A 35 14.79 14.84 20.81
CA LYS A 35 14.94 15.25 19.43
C LYS A 35 14.73 13.98 18.64
N VAL A 36 13.71 14.04 17.79
CA VAL A 36 13.55 13.18 16.63
C VAL A 36 14.94 12.70 16.23
N LYS A 37 15.24 11.40 16.34
CA LYS A 37 16.36 10.86 15.57
C LYS A 37 16.02 11.26 14.13
N SER A 38 16.82 12.18 13.60
CA SER A 38 16.57 12.96 12.39
C SER A 38 15.84 12.17 11.30
N GLY A 39 14.77 12.79 10.80
CA GLY A 39 13.98 12.36 9.65
C GLY A 39 13.00 11.23 9.96
N ALA A 40 11.82 11.55 10.51
CA ALA A 40 10.62 10.76 10.25
C ALA A 40 9.39 11.63 10.59
N ASP A 41 8.90 12.38 9.61
CA ASP A 41 7.61 13.03 9.70
C ASP A 41 6.50 11.98 9.73
N VAL A 42 5.79 11.87 10.85
CA VAL A 42 4.58 11.05 10.92
C VAL A 42 3.46 11.86 10.26
N THR A 43 3.38 11.90 8.93
CA THR A 43 2.28 12.52 8.20
C THR A 43 1.08 11.57 8.10
N GLU A 44 -0.12 12.11 8.34
CA GLU A 44 -1.36 11.41 8.08
C GLU A 44 -1.56 11.46 6.55
N VAL A 45 -1.73 10.31 5.90
CA VAL A 45 -2.07 10.23 4.47
C VAL A 45 -3.40 9.52 4.36
N GLU A 46 -4.30 10.12 3.58
CA GLU A 46 -5.66 9.67 3.33
C GLU A 46 -5.69 8.30 2.61
N ASP A 47 -6.85 7.63 2.60
CA ASP A 47 -7.19 6.37 1.90
C ASP A 47 -7.10 5.01 2.64
N SER A 48 -6.75 4.94 3.93
CA SER A 48 -6.84 3.64 4.65
C SER A 48 -7.17 3.68 6.14
N GLY A 49 -7.25 4.86 6.75
CA GLY A 49 -7.43 5.04 8.19
C GLY A 49 -6.24 4.60 9.06
N LYS A 50 -5.16 4.06 8.47
CA LYS A 50 -3.92 3.68 9.18
C LYS A 50 -3.04 4.90 9.41
N LYS A 51 -2.39 4.96 10.58
CA LYS A 51 -1.41 6.01 10.89
C LYS A 51 -0.01 5.49 10.57
N ILE A 52 0.50 5.87 9.40
CA ILE A 52 1.76 5.37 8.80
C ILE A 52 2.90 6.36 9.10
N ALA A 53 4.13 5.85 9.23
CA ALA A 53 5.31 6.71 9.37
C ALA A 53 6.02 6.91 8.02
N TYR A 54 6.41 8.16 7.75
CA TYR A 54 7.21 8.55 6.60
C TYR A 54 8.54 9.14 7.06
N LYS A 55 9.55 9.07 6.21
CA LYS A 55 10.84 9.75 6.32
C LYS A 55 11.24 10.17 4.92
N ASP A 56 11.53 11.45 4.72
CA ASP A 56 12.01 12.00 3.44
C ASP A 56 11.12 11.57 2.25
N GLY A 57 9.79 11.70 2.42
CA GLY A 57 8.78 11.30 1.42
C GLY A 57 8.54 9.78 1.30
N SER A 58 9.36 8.94 1.93
CA SER A 58 9.29 7.48 1.82
C SER A 58 8.67 6.80 3.04
N LYS A 59 7.90 5.72 2.83
CA LYS A 59 7.33 4.91 3.92
C LYS A 59 8.44 4.20 4.70
N VAL A 60 8.43 4.32 6.02
CA VAL A 60 9.42 3.67 6.88
C VAL A 60 8.79 2.77 7.93
N THR A 61 9.56 1.82 8.46
CA THR A 61 9.20 1.02 9.62
C THR A 61 9.93 1.57 10.85
N PRO A 62 9.25 2.31 11.74
CA PRO A 62 9.89 2.89 12.91
C PRO A 62 10.35 1.80 13.88
N LYS A 63 11.39 2.11 14.67
CA LYS A 63 11.79 1.27 15.81
C LYS A 63 10.62 1.12 16.79
N LYS A 64 10.63 0.04 17.57
CA LYS A 64 9.57 -0.22 18.55
C LYS A 64 9.54 0.90 19.59
N GLY A 65 8.42 1.59 19.74
CA GLY A 65 8.33 2.71 20.69
C GLY A 65 7.11 3.61 20.48
N TRP A 66 6.95 4.56 21.41
CA TRP A 66 5.98 5.64 21.31
C TRP A 66 6.59 6.86 20.64
N TYR A 67 5.84 7.44 19.71
CA TYR A 67 6.19 8.61 18.93
C TYR A 67 5.10 9.67 19.12
N LYS A 68 5.46 10.95 19.16
CA LYS A 68 4.52 12.05 19.42
C LYS A 68 4.43 12.97 18.21
N LYS A 69 3.20 13.35 17.83
CA LYS A 69 2.93 14.42 16.87
C LYS A 69 1.82 15.30 17.43
N GLY A 70 2.15 16.56 17.72
CA GLY A 70 1.24 17.46 18.43
C GLY A 70 0.75 16.86 19.75
N ASN A 71 -0.58 16.83 19.93
CA ASN A 71 -1.25 16.26 21.12
C ASN A 71 -1.55 14.76 21.00
N THR A 72 -1.13 14.08 19.94
CA THR A 72 -1.39 12.65 19.71
C THR A 72 -0.10 11.84 19.79
N GLN A 73 -0.17 10.65 20.39
CA GLN A 73 0.93 9.69 20.41
C GLN A 73 0.59 8.40 19.65
N TYR A 74 1.60 7.83 19.02
CA TYR A 74 1.52 6.67 18.13
C TYR A 74 2.52 5.62 18.59
N TYR A 75 2.04 4.40 18.85
CA TYR A 75 2.92 3.29 19.22
C TYR A 75 3.21 2.40 18.02
N PHE A 76 4.48 2.29 17.63
CA PHE A 76 4.94 1.36 16.60
C PHE A 76 5.53 0.11 17.27
N ASP A 77 5.17 -1.06 16.75
CA ASP A 77 5.61 -2.35 17.31
C ASP A 77 7.01 -2.76 16.83
N GLY A 78 7.65 -1.96 15.97
CA GLY A 78 8.95 -2.23 15.36
C GLY A 78 8.90 -3.22 14.19
N ARG A 79 7.72 -3.74 13.85
CA ARG A 79 7.54 -4.76 12.80
C ARG A 79 6.74 -4.25 11.61
N LYS A 80 6.00 -3.17 11.79
CA LYS A 80 5.11 -2.61 10.76
C LYS A 80 5.33 -1.12 10.62
N ASN A 81 5.01 -0.62 9.43
CA ASN A 81 5.05 0.80 9.09
C ASN A 81 3.87 1.63 9.63
N TYR A 82 2.94 1.03 10.39
CA TYR A 82 1.79 1.73 10.97
C TYR A 82 1.70 1.56 12.48
N ALA A 83 1.12 2.57 13.14
CA ALA A 83 0.92 2.58 14.57
C ALA A 83 -0.09 1.51 15.00
N THR A 84 0.27 0.68 15.97
CA THR A 84 -0.63 -0.33 16.55
C THR A 84 -1.55 0.24 17.62
N TYR A 85 -1.13 1.30 18.30
CA TYR A 85 -1.95 2.08 19.22
C TYR A 85 -1.87 3.58 18.90
N VAL A 86 -2.97 4.28 19.12
CA VAL A 86 -3.09 5.74 18.97
C VAL A 86 -3.69 6.29 20.25
N TRP A 87 -2.97 7.20 20.90
CA TRP A 87 -3.40 7.91 22.09
C TRP A 87 -3.68 9.37 21.73
N TYR A 88 -4.94 9.78 21.81
CA TYR A 88 -5.39 11.08 21.29
C TYR A 88 -6.36 11.76 22.27
N LYS A 89 -6.49 13.08 22.13
CA LYS A 89 -7.41 13.91 22.92
C LYS A 89 -8.60 14.33 22.05
N LYS A 90 -9.84 14.12 22.52
CA LYS A 90 -11.07 14.59 21.88
C LYS A 90 -12.02 15.14 22.94
N SER A 91 -12.50 16.37 22.77
CA SER A 91 -13.42 17.05 23.72
C SER A 91 -12.92 17.02 25.18
N GLY A 92 -11.66 17.45 25.39
CA GLY A 92 -11.03 17.47 26.72
C GLY A 92 -10.63 16.10 27.30
N LYS A 93 -11.00 14.98 26.66
CA LYS A 93 -10.82 13.63 27.18
C LYS A 93 -9.77 12.85 26.36
N TRP A 94 -8.95 12.07 27.06
CA TRP A 94 -7.92 11.22 26.45
C TRP A 94 -8.46 9.82 26.14
N TYR A 95 -8.15 9.32 24.95
CA TYR A 95 -8.55 8.00 24.46
C TYR A 95 -7.34 7.23 23.95
N LEU A 96 -7.31 5.93 24.24
CA LEU A 96 -6.38 5.00 23.62
C LEU A 96 -7.17 4.09 22.69
N ALA A 97 -6.76 4.02 21.43
CA ALA A 97 -7.33 3.13 20.45
C ALA A 97 -6.27 2.17 19.92
N LYS A 98 -6.69 0.93 19.61
CA LYS A 98 -5.86 -0.11 19.02
C LYS A 98 -6.33 -0.35 17.60
N TRP A 99 -5.38 -0.54 16.67
CA TRP A 99 -5.70 -0.90 15.29
C TRP A 99 -6.45 -2.25 15.26
N ASN A 100 -7.66 -2.26 14.71
CA ASN A 100 -8.40 -3.47 14.40
C ASN A 100 -8.24 -3.79 12.91
N LYS A 101 -7.58 -4.92 12.62
CA LYS A 101 -7.30 -5.34 11.24
C LYS A 101 -8.58 -5.65 10.46
N SER A 102 -9.55 -6.33 11.08
CA SER A 102 -10.80 -6.75 10.43
C SER A 102 -11.68 -5.57 10.05
N LYS A 103 -11.73 -4.56 10.94
CA LYS A 103 -12.56 -3.35 10.73
C LYS A 103 -11.82 -2.21 10.03
N LYS A 104 -10.55 -2.42 9.65
CA LYS A 104 -9.65 -1.42 9.07
C LYS A 104 -9.73 -0.05 9.78
N ALA A 105 -9.87 -0.06 11.11
CA ALA A 105 -10.09 1.15 11.90
C ALA A 105 -9.50 1.05 13.31
N TYR A 106 -9.19 2.19 13.92
CA TYR A 106 -8.77 2.27 15.31
C TYR A 106 -9.96 2.19 16.25
N GLN A 107 -9.98 1.18 17.11
CA GLN A 107 -11.05 0.97 18.09
C GLN A 107 -10.58 1.25 19.50
N LYS A 108 -11.45 1.85 20.32
CA LYS A 108 -11.17 2.14 21.74
C LYS A 108 -10.66 0.89 22.46
N TYR A 109 -9.44 0.97 22.96
CA TYR A 109 -8.81 -0.10 23.71
C TYR A 109 -9.30 -0.11 25.16
N LYS A 110 -9.55 -1.31 25.70
CA LYS A 110 -9.88 -1.53 27.10
C LYS A 110 -8.80 -2.44 27.68
N GLY A 111 -8.16 -2.02 28.77
CA GLY A 111 -7.07 -2.76 29.38
C GLY A 111 -6.00 -1.85 29.95
N TYR A 112 -4.84 -2.42 30.24
CA TYR A 112 -3.67 -1.68 30.71
C TYR A 112 -2.74 -1.40 29.52
N ALA A 113 -2.15 -0.21 29.49
CA ALA A 113 -1.09 0.13 28.54
C ALA A 113 -0.13 1.15 29.16
N GLU A 114 1.16 0.98 28.88
CA GLU A 114 2.22 1.92 29.21
C GLU A 114 2.34 2.95 28.09
N LEU A 115 2.39 4.25 28.44
CA LEU A 115 2.50 5.36 27.50
C LEU A 115 3.94 5.92 27.45
N SER A 116 4.21 6.88 26.57
CA SER A 116 5.55 7.45 26.35
C SER A 116 6.20 8.07 27.60
N ASN A 117 5.40 8.39 28.61
CA ASN A 117 5.87 8.96 29.88
C ASN A 117 6.30 7.89 30.91
N GLY A 118 6.42 6.63 30.48
CA GLY A 118 6.78 5.49 31.32
C GLY A 118 5.73 5.11 32.36
N LYS A 119 4.50 5.65 32.26
CA LYS A 119 3.41 5.34 33.21
C LYS A 119 2.40 4.40 32.56
N THR A 120 1.95 3.43 33.34
CA THR A 120 0.87 2.51 32.96
C THR A 120 -0.48 3.04 33.39
N TYR A 121 -1.42 3.03 32.45
CA TYR A 121 -2.78 3.52 32.62
C TYR A 121 -3.80 2.40 32.41
N LYS A 122 -4.89 2.46 33.17
CA LYS A 122 -6.05 1.58 32.98
C LYS A 122 -7.09 2.30 32.13
N PHE A 123 -7.39 1.73 30.97
CA PHE A 123 -8.42 2.22 30.04
C PHE A 123 -9.70 1.42 30.25
N SER A 124 -10.71 2.05 30.86
CA SER A 124 -12.09 1.53 30.98
C SER A 124 -13.03 2.30 30.06
N LYS A 125 -14.10 1.64 29.56
CA LYS A 125 -15.15 2.14 28.65
C LYS A 125 -15.18 3.69 28.53
N GLY A 126 -14.33 4.20 27.65
CA GLY A 126 -14.41 5.55 27.09
C GLY A 126 -14.57 6.75 28.01
N VAL A 127 -13.91 6.84 29.19
CA VAL A 127 -13.43 8.10 29.83
C VAL A 127 -12.93 7.87 31.27
N LYS A 128 -11.98 8.73 31.69
CA LYS A 128 -11.25 8.82 32.96
C LYS A 128 -10.04 7.86 33.06
N VAL A 129 -8.95 8.33 32.45
CA VAL A 129 -7.59 7.82 32.65
C VAL A 129 -7.21 8.01 34.13
N LYS A 130 -7.43 7.00 34.96
CA LYS A 130 -6.85 6.96 36.30
C LYS A 130 -5.49 6.27 36.18
N LYS A 131 -4.45 6.93 36.69
CA LYS A 131 -3.15 6.29 36.96
C LYS A 131 -3.43 4.97 37.65
N ALA A 132 -2.86 3.86 37.18
CA ALA A 132 -3.02 2.59 37.87
C ALA A 132 -2.43 2.77 39.29
N SER A 133 -3.26 2.53 40.30
CA SER A 133 -2.87 2.62 41.71
C SER A 133 -3.43 1.42 42.46
N GLY A 134 -2.57 0.71 43.19
CA GLY A 134 -2.93 -0.50 43.93
C GLY A 134 -2.35 -1.79 43.32
N VAL A 135 -2.65 -2.92 43.97
CA VAL A 135 -2.11 -4.24 43.61
C VAL A 135 -3.02 -4.94 42.59
N VAL A 136 -2.44 -5.42 41.49
CA VAL A 136 -3.15 -6.08 40.39
C VAL A 136 -2.52 -7.44 40.08
N LYS A 137 -3.35 -8.48 39.93
CA LYS A 137 -2.92 -9.80 39.46
C LYS A 137 -3.01 -9.90 37.93
N VAL A 138 -1.88 -10.13 37.26
CA VAL A 138 -1.77 -10.32 35.81
C VAL A 138 -1.03 -11.63 35.55
N SER A 139 -1.68 -12.59 34.88
CA SER A 139 -1.08 -13.89 34.53
C SER A 139 -0.39 -14.61 35.70
N GLY A 140 -1.03 -14.63 36.88
CA GLY A 140 -0.47 -15.27 38.09
C GLY A 140 0.40 -14.36 38.95
N LYS A 141 0.94 -13.28 38.38
CA LYS A 141 1.90 -12.36 38.99
C LYS A 141 1.23 -11.15 39.63
N TYR A 142 1.73 -10.68 40.77
CA TYR A 142 1.18 -9.54 41.52
C TYR A 142 2.05 -8.30 41.35
N TYR A 143 1.46 -7.19 40.88
CA TYR A 143 2.15 -5.92 40.65
C TYR A 143 1.53 -4.80 41.47
N TYR A 144 2.34 -4.03 42.18
CA TYR A 144 1.90 -2.79 42.81
C TYR A 144 2.22 -1.58 41.92
N TYR A 145 1.17 -0.82 41.60
CA TYR A 145 1.29 0.45 40.88
C TYR A 145 1.08 1.61 41.87
N LYS A 146 2.00 2.57 41.89
CA LYS A 146 1.87 3.82 42.67
C LYS A 146 1.90 4.99 41.69
N GLY A 147 0.76 5.63 41.47
CA GLY A 147 0.67 6.75 40.53
C GLY A 147 1.04 6.38 39.09
N GLY A 148 0.79 5.12 38.69
CA GLY A 148 1.06 4.60 37.34
C GLY A 148 2.47 4.03 37.12
N LYS A 149 3.40 4.17 38.07
CA LYS A 149 4.71 3.49 38.04
C LYS A 149 4.56 2.10 38.66
N GLN A 150 5.06 1.06 37.98
CA GLN A 150 5.21 -0.29 38.53
C GLN A 150 6.42 -0.29 39.47
N THR A 151 6.25 -0.66 40.74
CA THR A 151 7.34 -0.49 41.70
C THR A 151 7.81 -1.76 42.39
N VAL A 152 7.01 -2.82 42.52
CA VAL A 152 7.42 -4.08 43.21
C VAL A 152 6.66 -5.31 42.69
N TYR A 153 7.33 -6.47 42.70
CA TYR A 153 6.84 -7.80 42.35
C TYR A 153 6.93 -8.79 43.52
N SER A 154 6.05 -9.80 43.59
CA SER A 154 6.10 -10.91 44.55
C SER A 154 5.48 -12.19 43.97
N GLU A 155 6.13 -13.33 44.17
CA GLU A 155 5.80 -14.61 43.52
C GLU A 155 4.89 -15.54 44.31
N ASN A 156 4.67 -15.36 45.61
CA ASN A 156 3.89 -16.32 46.38
C ASN A 156 3.06 -15.72 47.51
N CYS A 157 1.90 -16.35 47.71
CA CYS A 157 0.86 -16.21 48.74
C CYS A 157 -0.26 -15.17 48.50
N GLY A 158 -1.50 -15.56 48.87
CA GLY A 158 -2.71 -14.73 48.80
C GLY A 158 -2.74 -13.54 49.78
N LYS A 159 -1.56 -13.10 50.25
CA LYS A 159 -1.35 -11.98 51.19
C LYS A 159 -0.12 -11.19 50.74
N TRP A 160 -0.20 -9.87 50.65
CA TRP A 160 0.92 -9.01 50.25
C TRP A 160 1.09 -7.85 51.24
N LYS A 161 2.32 -7.52 51.65
CA LYS A 161 2.61 -6.45 52.62
C LYS A 161 3.52 -5.40 51.98
N THR A 162 3.14 -4.13 52.10
CA THR A 162 3.99 -2.97 51.76
C THR A 162 3.89 -1.93 52.86
N GLY A 163 5.03 -1.60 53.47
CA GLY A 163 5.06 -0.71 54.64
C GLY A 163 4.08 -1.13 55.74
N LYS A 164 3.23 -0.19 56.18
CA LYS A 164 2.18 -0.39 57.20
C LYS A 164 0.85 -0.90 56.61
N THR A 165 0.82 -1.44 55.39
CA THR A 165 -0.42 -1.91 54.75
C THR A 165 -0.30 -3.35 54.28
N GLN A 166 -1.31 -4.16 54.59
CA GLN A 166 -1.39 -5.58 54.24
C GLN A 166 -2.63 -5.82 53.36
N TYR A 167 -2.46 -6.56 52.28
CA TYR A 167 -3.48 -6.83 51.25
C TYR A 167 -3.76 -8.33 51.23
N TYR A 168 -5.03 -8.73 51.16
CA TYR A 168 -5.47 -10.13 51.18
C TYR A 168 -6.34 -10.42 49.96
N PHE A 169 -6.08 -11.51 49.25
CA PHE A 169 -6.75 -11.86 47.99
C PHE A 169 -7.64 -13.10 48.18
N GLY A 170 -8.93 -12.98 47.86
CA GLY A 170 -9.84 -14.12 47.80
C GLY A 170 -9.51 -15.04 46.61
N LYS A 171 -9.86 -16.32 46.74
CA LYS A 171 -9.68 -17.35 45.69
C LYS A 171 -10.30 -16.85 44.37
N GLY A 172 -9.51 -16.85 43.30
CA GLY A 172 -9.93 -16.40 41.95
C GLY A 172 -9.97 -14.88 41.69
N ASN A 173 -9.80 -14.03 42.71
CA ASN A 173 -9.90 -12.57 42.53
C ASN A 173 -8.61 -11.94 41.99
N LYS A 174 -8.73 -11.05 41.00
CA LYS A 174 -7.60 -10.28 40.41
C LYS A 174 -7.19 -9.03 41.20
N SER A 175 -7.96 -8.68 42.23
CA SER A 175 -7.73 -7.51 43.11
C SER A 175 -7.88 -7.92 44.57
N ALA A 176 -7.23 -7.19 45.48
CA ALA A 176 -7.30 -7.49 46.90
C ALA A 176 -8.76 -7.44 47.38
N THR A 177 -9.16 -8.47 48.11
CA THR A 177 -10.49 -8.60 48.69
C THR A 177 -10.56 -7.90 50.04
N TYR A 178 -9.46 -7.88 50.79
CA TYR A 178 -9.34 -7.14 52.04
C TYR A 178 -8.04 -6.34 52.08
N VAL A 179 -8.05 -5.21 52.78
CA VAL A 179 -6.87 -4.37 53.04
C VAL A 179 -6.85 -3.97 54.51
N TYR A 180 -5.74 -4.25 55.18
CA TYR A 180 -5.49 -3.90 56.57
C TYR A 180 -4.41 -2.81 56.64
N TYR A 181 -4.77 -1.68 57.24
CA TYR A 181 -3.87 -0.57 57.50
C TYR A 181 -3.34 -0.71 58.93
N SER A 182 -2.15 -1.29 59.10
CA SER A 182 -1.60 -1.60 60.42
C SER A 182 -1.30 -0.38 61.27
N GLY A 183 -0.97 0.76 60.64
CA GLY A 183 -0.78 2.04 61.35
C GLY A 183 -2.06 2.59 61.97
N GLN A 184 -3.20 2.39 61.30
CA GLN A 184 -4.53 2.83 61.76
C GLN A 184 -5.30 1.72 62.49
N LYS A 185 -4.77 0.49 62.46
CA LYS A 185 -5.44 -0.74 62.92
C LYS A 185 -6.84 -0.94 62.28
N VAL A 186 -7.02 -0.52 61.03
CA VAL A 186 -8.31 -0.63 60.30
C VAL A 186 -8.26 -1.72 59.23
N LEU A 187 -9.26 -2.61 59.19
CA LEU A 187 -9.50 -3.59 58.14
C LEU A 187 -10.71 -3.19 57.29
N LYS A 188 -10.51 -3.18 55.97
CA LYS A 188 -11.56 -2.90 54.99
C LYS A 188 -11.71 -4.05 53.99
N LYS A 189 -12.94 -4.29 53.53
CA LYS A 189 -13.29 -5.27 52.49
C LYS A 189 -13.70 -4.54 51.21
N TRP A 190 -13.30 -5.07 50.06
CA TRP A 190 -13.74 -4.57 48.76
C TRP A 190 -15.25 -4.80 48.57
N ASN A 191 -16.01 -3.73 48.38
CA ASN A 191 -17.43 -3.78 48.04
C ASN A 191 -17.59 -3.61 46.52
N LYS A 192 -18.23 -4.60 45.87
CA LYS A 192 -18.42 -4.61 44.42
C LYS A 192 -19.44 -3.56 43.95
N SER A 193 -20.48 -3.29 44.74
CA SER A 193 -21.56 -2.36 44.42
C SER A 193 -21.09 -0.91 44.52
N SER A 194 -20.45 -0.54 45.63
CA SER A 194 -19.91 0.83 45.82
C SER A 194 -18.53 1.05 45.20
N LYS A 195 -17.90 -0.01 44.66
CA LYS A 195 -16.57 0.03 44.01
C LYS A 195 -15.48 0.67 44.87
N GLN A 196 -15.57 0.48 46.19
CA GLN A 196 -14.61 1.01 47.16
C GLN A 196 -14.38 0.03 48.32
N TYR A 197 -13.34 0.28 49.11
CA TYR A 197 -13.08 -0.47 50.34
C TYR A 197 -13.94 0.07 51.48
N VAL A 198 -14.83 -0.76 52.01
CA VAL A 198 -15.71 -0.45 53.13
C VAL A 198 -15.21 -1.15 54.40
N ASN A 199 -15.51 -0.58 55.56
CA ASN A 199 -15.11 -1.13 56.85
C ASN A 199 -15.63 -2.56 57.04
N TYR A 200 -14.79 -3.43 57.63
CA TYR A 200 -15.12 -4.85 57.84
C TYR A 200 -15.47 -5.13 59.30
N ASN A 201 -16.59 -5.82 59.54
CA ASN A 201 -17.21 -5.94 60.88
C ASN A 201 -17.31 -7.40 61.37
N LYS A 202 -16.31 -8.24 61.09
CA LYS A 202 -16.28 -9.64 61.54
C LYS A 202 -14.87 -10.05 61.97
N ALA A 203 -14.76 -11.25 62.55
CA ALA A 203 -13.46 -11.82 62.87
C ALA A 203 -12.60 -12.03 61.61
N PHE A 204 -11.31 -11.73 61.72
CA PHE A 204 -10.34 -11.89 60.63
C PHE A 204 -8.95 -12.23 61.17
N THR A 205 -8.25 -13.15 60.49
CA THR A 205 -6.89 -13.58 60.86
C THR A 205 -5.85 -12.77 60.09
N LEU A 206 -5.04 -12.00 60.81
CA LEU A 206 -3.98 -11.19 60.23
C LEU A 206 -2.73 -12.04 59.89
N SER A 207 -1.77 -11.44 59.18
CA SER A 207 -0.54 -12.10 58.71
C SER A 207 0.35 -12.66 59.83
N ASN A 208 0.24 -12.15 61.06
CA ASN A 208 0.94 -12.65 62.23
C ASN A 208 0.28 -13.89 62.87
N GLY A 209 -0.80 -14.42 62.27
CA GLY A 209 -1.53 -15.58 62.79
C GLY A 209 -2.57 -15.22 63.86
N THR A 210 -2.60 -13.97 64.33
CA THR A 210 -3.58 -13.52 65.33
C THR A 210 -4.94 -13.26 64.68
N LYS A 211 -5.99 -13.81 65.29
CA LYS A 211 -7.38 -13.58 64.89
C LYS A 211 -7.96 -12.46 65.75
N TYR A 212 -8.37 -11.37 65.12
CA TYR A 212 -9.01 -10.23 65.78
C TYR A 212 -10.48 -10.16 65.39
N VAL A 213 -11.32 -9.63 66.28
CA VAL A 213 -12.66 -9.16 65.93
C VAL A 213 -12.54 -7.72 65.45
N PHE A 214 -13.14 -7.39 64.31
CA PHE A 214 -13.16 -6.03 63.79
C PHE A 214 -14.58 -5.46 63.94
N ASN A 215 -14.68 -4.25 64.49
CA ASN A 215 -15.92 -3.51 64.68
C ASN A 215 -15.80 -2.14 64.00
N ASN A 216 -16.73 -1.84 63.10
CA ASN A 216 -16.61 -0.73 62.14
C ASN A 216 -15.22 -0.64 61.48
N GLY A 217 -14.64 -1.79 61.11
CA GLY A 217 -13.29 -1.86 60.54
C GLY A 217 -12.16 -1.67 61.55
N ASN A 218 -12.40 -1.16 62.76
CA ASN A 218 -11.38 -1.00 63.79
C ASN A 218 -11.05 -2.35 64.43
N ARG A 219 -9.75 -2.62 64.62
CA ARG A 219 -9.28 -3.83 65.28
C ARG A 219 -9.66 -3.82 66.76
N GLY A 220 -10.60 -4.67 67.14
CA GLY A 220 -11.01 -4.93 68.51
C GLY A 220 -10.18 -6.02 69.17
N THR A 221 -10.83 -6.77 70.07
CA THR A 221 -10.21 -7.78 70.92
C THR A 221 -9.64 -8.97 70.14
N ILE A 222 -8.61 -9.58 70.72
CA ILE A 222 -8.00 -10.81 70.23
C ILE A 222 -8.96 -11.96 70.50
N LYS A 223 -9.29 -12.74 69.47
CA LYS A 223 -10.11 -13.95 69.60
C LYS A 223 -9.25 -15.20 69.83
N SER A 224 -8.07 -15.23 69.23
CA SER A 224 -7.07 -16.29 69.42
C SER A 224 -5.73 -15.83 68.82
N SER A 225 -4.63 -16.36 69.33
CA SER A 225 -3.29 -16.01 68.87
C SER A 225 -2.39 -17.25 68.76
N ILE A 226 -1.29 -17.12 68.04
CA ILE A 226 -0.23 -18.14 67.99
C ILE A 226 1.08 -17.42 68.25
N THR A 227 1.86 -17.91 69.19
CA THR A 227 3.19 -17.39 69.51
C THR A 227 4.23 -18.40 69.01
N ALA A 228 5.17 -17.96 68.18
CA ALA A 228 6.30 -18.79 67.78
C ALA A 228 7.37 -18.74 68.88
N GLY A 229 7.82 -19.90 69.35
CA GLY A 229 8.98 -20.02 70.23
C GLY A 229 10.30 -19.81 69.52
N THR A 230 11.38 -19.82 70.29
CA THR A 230 12.78 -19.55 69.86
C THR A 230 13.41 -20.70 69.08
N ASP A 231 12.86 -21.89 69.22
CA ASP A 231 13.40 -23.17 68.81
C ASP A 231 12.50 -23.83 67.74
N LYS A 232 13.06 -24.79 67.00
CA LYS A 232 12.53 -25.19 65.69
C LYS A 232 11.19 -25.98 65.72
N THR A 233 10.50 -26.10 66.86
CA THR A 233 9.23 -26.82 66.97
C THR A 233 8.22 -26.16 67.92
N THR A 234 8.53 -25.01 68.53
CA THR A 234 7.85 -24.55 69.76
C THR A 234 6.79 -23.46 69.56
N ALA A 235 5.86 -23.62 68.60
CA ALA A 235 4.72 -22.70 68.51
C ALA A 235 3.58 -23.11 69.45
N VAL A 236 2.95 -22.16 70.16
CA VAL A 236 1.82 -22.43 71.06
C VAL A 236 0.56 -21.71 70.57
N TYR A 237 -0.54 -22.45 70.37
CA TYR A 237 -1.85 -21.91 70.06
C TYR A 237 -2.56 -21.48 71.34
N LYS A 238 -3.03 -20.23 71.36
CA LYS A 238 -3.61 -19.59 72.54
C LYS A 238 -5.02 -19.05 72.25
N ASP A 239 -5.89 -19.13 73.25
CA ASP A 239 -7.22 -18.52 73.21
C ASP A 239 -7.16 -17.00 73.36
N ALA A 240 -8.32 -16.35 73.53
CA ALA A 240 -8.43 -14.90 73.71
C ALA A 240 -7.79 -14.39 75.02
N LYS A 241 -7.69 -15.24 76.05
CA LYS A 241 -7.12 -14.92 77.36
C LYS A 241 -5.61 -15.19 77.41
N GLY A 242 -5.04 -15.76 76.35
CA GLY A 242 -3.62 -16.13 76.28
C GLY A 242 -3.32 -17.53 76.79
N ASN A 243 -4.35 -18.31 77.14
CA ASN A 243 -4.20 -19.67 77.65
C ASN A 243 -3.96 -20.65 76.50
N PRO A 244 -3.08 -21.67 76.68
CA PRO A 244 -2.86 -22.72 75.69
C PRO A 244 -4.18 -23.42 75.33
N LYS A 245 -4.49 -23.49 74.03
CA LYS A 245 -5.71 -24.10 73.50
C LYS A 245 -5.35 -25.28 72.60
N LYS A 246 -5.86 -26.47 72.95
CA LYS A 246 -5.71 -27.66 72.09
C LYS A 246 -6.42 -27.46 70.76
N THR A 247 -5.79 -27.89 69.68
CA THR A 247 -6.40 -27.92 68.36
C THR A 247 -5.78 -29.02 67.53
N ASN A 248 -6.57 -29.65 66.66
CA ASN A 248 -6.08 -30.59 65.66
C ASN A 248 -6.11 -29.94 64.27
N SER A 249 -5.14 -29.05 63.98
CA SER A 249 -5.14 -28.33 62.70
C SER A 249 -3.84 -27.59 62.41
N TRP A 250 -3.60 -27.34 61.12
CA TRP A 250 -2.53 -26.48 60.64
C TRP A 250 -2.77 -24.99 60.95
N LYS A 251 -1.71 -24.27 61.34
CA LYS A 251 -1.72 -22.81 61.52
C LYS A 251 -0.49 -22.16 60.88
N LEU A 252 -0.71 -21.06 60.17
CA LEU A 252 0.36 -20.29 59.52
C LEU A 252 0.79 -19.09 60.39
N VAL A 253 2.07 -19.00 60.69
CA VAL A 253 2.66 -17.91 61.48
C VAL A 253 3.95 -17.42 60.82
N LYS A 254 4.05 -16.12 60.52
CA LYS A 254 5.25 -15.49 59.92
C LYS A 254 5.80 -16.24 58.67
N GLY A 255 4.95 -16.90 57.90
CA GLY A 255 5.34 -17.65 56.69
C GLY A 255 5.76 -19.12 56.93
N VAL A 256 5.62 -19.61 58.15
CA VAL A 256 5.91 -21.00 58.57
C VAL A 256 4.60 -21.68 58.94
N GLN A 257 4.39 -22.92 58.47
CA GLN A 257 3.21 -23.72 58.84
C GLN A 257 3.52 -24.59 60.05
N TYR A 258 2.67 -24.54 61.07
CA TYR A 258 2.79 -25.35 62.29
C TYR A 258 1.60 -26.29 62.37
N TYR A 259 1.85 -27.57 62.63
CA TYR A 259 0.79 -28.55 62.89
C TYR A 259 0.62 -28.78 64.38
N PHE A 260 -0.64 -28.81 64.83
CA PHE A 260 -1.02 -29.08 66.20
C PHE A 260 -1.81 -30.38 66.18
N ASN A 261 -1.27 -31.45 66.79
CA ASN A 261 -1.91 -32.77 66.84
C ASN A 261 -2.72 -32.91 68.14
N ASN A 262 -3.91 -32.30 68.18
CA ASN A 262 -4.75 -32.18 69.38
C ASN A 262 -4.02 -31.64 70.62
N ALA A 263 -2.99 -30.82 70.39
CA ALA A 263 -2.14 -30.23 71.40
C ALA A 263 -2.19 -28.70 71.31
N ALA A 264 -1.82 -28.01 72.39
CA ALA A 264 -1.66 -26.56 72.36
C ALA A 264 -0.28 -26.16 71.83
N THR A 265 0.73 -27.03 71.95
CA THR A 265 2.05 -26.87 71.36
C THR A 265 2.11 -27.57 70.00
N ALA A 266 2.78 -26.95 69.04
CA ALA A 266 2.97 -27.52 67.72
C ALA A 266 3.81 -28.80 67.82
N SER A 267 3.36 -29.83 67.12
CA SER A 267 4.06 -31.12 67.06
C SER A 267 5.26 -31.04 66.12
N PHE A 268 5.18 -30.21 65.08
CA PHE A 268 6.27 -29.91 64.15
C PHE A 268 5.91 -28.68 63.29
N LYS A 269 6.92 -28.14 62.59
CA LYS A 269 6.76 -27.00 61.68
C LYS A 269 7.32 -27.33 60.29
N ILE A 270 6.75 -26.71 59.27
CA ILE A 270 7.25 -26.70 57.89
C ILE A 270 7.79 -25.30 57.61
N GLU A 271 9.12 -25.17 57.65
CA GLU A 271 9.85 -23.99 57.17
C GLU A 271 10.27 -24.22 55.73
N LYS A 272 9.80 -23.37 54.80
CA LYS A 272 10.22 -23.35 53.39
C LYS A 272 10.64 -24.74 52.87
N GLY A 273 9.66 -25.62 52.73
CA GLY A 273 9.82 -26.99 52.28
C GLY A 273 8.46 -27.49 51.81
N VAL A 274 8.47 -28.22 50.71
CA VAL A 274 7.38 -28.39 49.75
C VAL A 274 6.04 -28.86 50.35
N CYS A 275 4.99 -28.04 50.22
CA CYS A 275 3.60 -28.50 50.31
C CYS A 275 3.17 -29.06 48.94
N TYR A 276 2.52 -30.22 48.90
CA TYR A 276 2.03 -30.85 47.67
C TYR A 276 0.50 -30.89 47.68
N SER A 277 -0.16 -30.08 46.85
CA SER A 277 -1.62 -29.98 46.86
C SER A 277 -2.24 -30.78 45.74
N PHE A 278 -3.27 -31.56 46.05
CA PHE A 278 -4.13 -32.16 45.03
C PHE A 278 -5.27 -31.19 44.77
N VAL A 279 -5.47 -30.81 43.50
CA VAL A 279 -6.59 -29.95 43.12
C VAL A 279 -7.85 -30.81 43.09
N THR A 280 -8.81 -30.52 43.98
CA THR A 280 -10.16 -31.09 43.90
C THR A 280 -10.99 -30.38 42.82
N SER A 281 -11.87 -31.17 42.22
CA SER A 281 -12.87 -30.91 41.19
C SER A 281 -13.33 -29.46 40.93
N SER A 282 -13.43 -29.16 39.63
CA SER A 282 -14.23 -28.14 38.90
C SER A 282 -13.44 -27.01 38.19
N PRO A 283 -13.84 -26.60 36.96
CA PRO A 283 -12.94 -26.48 35.81
C PRO A 283 -12.50 -25.04 35.53
N GLN A 284 -11.35 -24.88 34.85
CA GLN A 284 -11.18 -24.00 33.68
C GLN A 284 -9.70 -23.88 33.24
N ALA A 285 -9.29 -24.80 32.39
CA ALA A 285 -8.56 -24.47 31.17
C ALA A 285 -9.01 -25.51 30.14
N THR A 286 -9.49 -25.05 28.99
CA THR A 286 -10.02 -25.90 27.93
C THR A 286 -9.02 -27.01 27.56
N GLY A 287 -9.41 -28.27 27.77
CA GLY A 287 -8.70 -29.46 27.27
C GLY A 287 -7.90 -30.31 28.26
N ALA A 288 -8.18 -30.31 29.58
CA ALA A 288 -7.54 -31.21 30.55
C ALA A 288 -8.48 -32.35 31.00
N PRO A 289 -8.03 -33.61 31.09
CA PRO A 289 -8.88 -34.73 31.49
C PRO A 289 -9.20 -34.69 32.99
N VAL A 290 -10.49 -34.88 33.29
CA VAL A 290 -11.07 -35.09 34.62
C VAL A 290 -10.44 -36.32 35.26
N ILE A 291 -10.10 -36.26 36.55
CA ILE A 291 -9.65 -37.42 37.31
C ILE A 291 -10.65 -37.70 38.42
N THR A 292 -11.19 -38.91 38.43
CA THR A 292 -12.00 -39.50 39.49
C THR A 292 -11.16 -40.55 40.21
N GLY A 293 -11.02 -40.47 41.54
CA GLY A 293 -10.25 -41.40 42.37
C GLY A 293 -10.19 -40.95 43.84
N GLU A 294 -9.76 -41.83 44.74
CA GLU A 294 -9.46 -41.50 46.15
C GLU A 294 -8.12 -40.73 46.23
N TRP A 295 -8.06 -39.67 47.04
CA TRP A 295 -6.90 -38.79 47.14
C TRP A 295 -6.45 -38.54 48.57
N THR A 296 -5.14 -38.61 48.81
CA THR A 296 -4.51 -38.21 50.09
C THR A 296 -3.78 -36.89 49.89
N VAL A 297 -4.15 -35.84 50.64
CA VAL A 297 -3.46 -34.54 50.60
C VAL A 297 -2.12 -34.63 51.33
N TYR A 298 -1.00 -34.19 50.75
CA TYR A 298 0.30 -34.20 51.43
C TYR A 298 0.74 -32.77 51.74
N ASN A 299 0.55 -32.36 52.99
CA ASN A 299 0.89 -31.02 53.45
C ASN A 299 2.41 -30.84 53.68
N GLY A 300 3.17 -31.93 53.85
CA GLY A 300 4.62 -31.89 53.93
C GLY A 300 5.27 -33.24 54.24
N VAL A 301 6.60 -33.24 54.21
CA VAL A 301 7.48 -34.37 54.56
C VAL A 301 8.51 -33.91 55.59
N VAL A 302 8.68 -34.68 56.67
CA VAL A 302 9.70 -34.45 57.70
C VAL A 302 10.37 -35.79 57.98
N ASP A 303 11.69 -35.86 57.84
CA ASP A 303 12.50 -37.08 58.06
C ASP A 303 11.95 -38.33 57.36
N GLY A 304 11.46 -38.18 56.12
CA GLY A 304 10.88 -39.26 55.33
C GLY A 304 9.43 -39.64 55.66
N VAL A 305 8.82 -39.01 56.68
CA VAL A 305 7.43 -39.24 57.09
C VAL A 305 6.51 -38.20 56.46
N TYR A 306 5.40 -38.66 55.87
CA TYR A 306 4.43 -37.83 55.16
C TYR A 306 3.26 -37.42 56.07
N TYR A 307 2.76 -36.20 55.89
CA TYR A 307 1.69 -35.63 56.72
C TYR A 307 0.57 -34.98 55.89
N ASN A 308 -0.67 -35.04 56.38
CA ASN A 308 -1.86 -34.36 55.85
C ASN A 308 -2.55 -33.47 56.92
N ASP A 309 -3.79 -33.03 56.67
CA ASP A 309 -4.57 -32.26 57.65
C ASP A 309 -4.96 -33.07 58.90
N SER A 310 -5.02 -34.40 58.76
CA SER A 310 -5.44 -35.35 59.80
C SER A 310 -4.28 -36.01 60.55
N GLY A 311 -3.03 -35.83 60.11
CA GLY A 311 -1.84 -36.34 60.80
C GLY A 311 -0.87 -37.08 59.88
N LYS A 312 -0.20 -38.10 60.42
CA LYS A 312 0.71 -38.98 59.65
C LYS A 312 -0.06 -39.75 58.59
N VAL A 313 0.52 -39.89 57.41
CA VAL A 313 -0.04 -40.66 56.30
C VAL A 313 1.03 -41.54 55.66
N THR A 314 0.57 -42.59 54.97
CA THR A 314 1.45 -43.48 54.20
C THR A 314 2.15 -42.73 53.07
N PRO A 315 3.43 -43.04 52.79
CA PRO A 315 4.16 -42.46 51.66
C PRO A 315 3.43 -42.65 50.32
N PRO A 316 3.61 -41.72 49.37
CA PRO A 316 3.04 -41.84 48.03
C PRO A 316 3.58 -43.08 47.32
N LYS A 317 2.75 -43.72 46.50
CA LYS A 317 3.19 -44.84 45.65
C LYS A 317 4.21 -44.33 44.61
N LYS A 318 5.20 -45.13 44.27
CA LYS A 318 6.13 -44.83 43.15
C LYS A 318 5.34 -44.47 41.89
N ASN A 319 5.82 -43.48 41.14
CA ASN A 319 5.18 -42.87 39.97
C ASN A 319 3.94 -42.01 40.27
N THR A 320 3.63 -41.72 41.53
CA THR A 320 2.60 -40.71 41.85
C THR A 320 3.05 -39.35 41.28
N ILE A 321 2.16 -38.67 40.56
CA ILE A 321 2.40 -37.33 39.99
C ILE A 321 1.45 -36.34 40.67
N THR A 322 1.99 -35.21 41.14
CA THR A 322 1.21 -34.13 41.78
C THR A 322 1.82 -32.76 41.46
N ILE A 323 1.27 -31.69 42.02
CA ILE A 323 1.84 -30.34 41.92
C ILE A 323 2.45 -29.91 43.26
N ASP A 324 3.60 -29.24 43.17
CA ASP A 324 4.21 -28.56 44.31
C ASP A 324 3.43 -27.28 44.67
N GLN A 325 3.85 -26.61 45.75
CA GLN A 325 3.30 -25.34 46.21
C GLN A 325 3.40 -24.18 45.18
N SER A 326 4.30 -24.31 44.20
CA SER A 326 4.52 -23.36 43.11
C SER A 326 3.59 -23.62 41.92
N GLY A 327 2.94 -24.79 41.88
CA GLY A 327 2.11 -25.25 40.77
C GLY A 327 2.87 -26.03 39.69
N LEU A 328 4.13 -26.42 39.96
CA LEU A 328 4.94 -27.25 39.08
C LEU A 328 4.65 -28.74 39.31
N LEU A 329 4.63 -29.53 38.24
CA LEU A 329 4.45 -30.97 38.34
C LEU A 329 5.70 -31.66 38.90
N VAL A 330 5.47 -32.56 39.84
CA VAL A 330 6.48 -33.42 40.44
C VAL A 330 6.03 -34.88 40.39
N LYS A 331 6.99 -35.80 40.28
CA LYS A 331 6.79 -37.25 40.29
C LYS A 331 7.59 -37.87 41.42
N TYR A 332 6.97 -38.80 42.15
CA TYR A 332 7.63 -39.55 43.19
C TYR A 332 8.34 -40.77 42.58
N ASP A 333 9.65 -40.90 42.81
CA ASP A 333 10.44 -42.01 42.25
C ASP A 333 10.51 -43.26 43.16
N GLY A 334 9.88 -43.19 44.34
CA GLY A 334 9.93 -44.21 45.38
C GLY A 334 10.83 -43.84 46.56
N LYS A 335 11.61 -42.76 46.45
CA LYS A 335 12.43 -42.20 47.54
C LYS A 335 12.11 -40.73 47.76
N GLU A 336 12.09 -39.93 46.69
CA GLU A 336 11.91 -38.48 46.74
C GLU A 336 11.03 -37.95 45.59
N TRP A 337 10.60 -36.69 45.72
CA TRP A 337 9.85 -35.99 44.67
C TRP A 337 10.81 -35.28 43.72
N LYS A 338 10.68 -35.54 42.42
CA LYS A 338 11.47 -34.91 41.36
C LYS A 338 10.58 -34.09 40.45
N LEU A 339 11.11 -32.96 39.94
CA LEU A 339 10.41 -32.17 38.94
C LEU A 339 10.18 -33.00 37.66
N LEU A 340 8.93 -33.03 37.20
CA LEU A 340 8.51 -33.86 36.08
C LEU A 340 9.18 -33.39 34.78
N THR A 341 9.87 -34.29 34.08
CA THR A 341 10.43 -34.04 32.74
C THR A 341 10.07 -35.19 31.81
N GLU A 342 8.79 -35.27 31.46
CA GLU A 342 8.23 -36.31 30.59
C GLU A 342 6.86 -35.88 30.05
N THR A 343 6.23 -36.76 29.25
CA THR A 343 4.85 -36.57 28.83
C THR A 343 3.90 -37.04 29.92
N TYR A 344 2.99 -36.16 30.35
CA TYR A 344 1.90 -36.52 31.25
C TYR A 344 0.59 -35.99 30.67
N LYS A 345 -0.41 -36.87 30.55
CA LYS A 345 -1.74 -36.54 30.01
C LYS A 345 -1.71 -35.82 28.65
N GLY A 346 -0.84 -36.27 27.74
CA GLY A 346 -0.71 -35.71 26.39
C GLY A 346 -0.01 -34.35 26.32
N LEU A 347 0.62 -33.90 27.41
CA LEU A 347 1.40 -32.65 27.47
C LEU A 347 2.82 -32.98 27.94
N TYR A 348 3.82 -32.43 27.26
CA TYR A 348 5.22 -32.58 27.63
C TYR A 348 5.62 -31.50 28.65
N TYR A 349 6.26 -31.94 29.72
CA TYR A 349 6.73 -31.08 30.80
C TYR A 349 8.25 -31.11 30.88
N VAL A 350 8.84 -29.98 31.27
CA VAL A 350 10.28 -29.86 31.54
C VAL A 350 10.43 -29.15 32.86
N LYS A 351 11.07 -29.82 33.82
CA LYS A 351 11.23 -29.32 35.20
C LYS A 351 9.89 -28.88 35.82
N GLY A 352 8.83 -29.66 35.58
CA GLY A 352 7.50 -29.46 36.14
C GLY A 352 6.63 -28.39 35.47
N ASP A 353 7.16 -27.59 34.54
CA ASP A 353 6.37 -26.63 33.76
C ASP A 353 6.13 -27.14 32.34
N PHE A 354 5.14 -26.57 31.65
CA PHE A 354 4.84 -26.89 30.26
C PHE A 354 6.05 -26.61 29.37
N ALA A 355 6.47 -27.63 28.61
CA ALA A 355 7.54 -27.47 27.65
C ALA A 355 7.19 -26.37 26.63
N SER A 356 8.08 -25.39 26.51
CA SER A 356 8.04 -24.35 25.49
C SER A 356 9.44 -24.16 24.95
N GLY A 357 9.65 -24.54 23.68
CA GLY A 357 10.98 -24.63 23.06
C GLY A 357 11.28 -26.03 22.54
N VAL A 358 12.53 -26.26 22.13
CA VAL A 358 12.99 -27.53 21.54
C VAL A 358 13.47 -28.48 22.63
N TYR A 359 12.89 -29.67 22.67
CA TYR A 359 13.28 -30.75 23.57
C TYR A 359 13.23 -32.07 22.80
N GLY A 360 14.29 -32.88 22.87
CA GLY A 360 14.37 -34.15 22.13
C GLY A 360 14.14 -33.99 20.62
N GLY A 361 14.64 -32.90 20.02
CA GLY A 361 14.47 -32.60 18.59
C GLY A 361 13.07 -32.12 18.17
N LYS A 362 12.12 -32.01 19.10
CA LYS A 362 10.76 -31.53 18.83
C LYS A 362 10.51 -30.20 19.51
N TYR A 363 9.86 -29.28 18.80
CA TYR A 363 9.43 -27.99 19.32
C TYR A 363 8.06 -28.14 20.01
N TYR A 364 8.01 -27.77 21.28
CA TYR A 364 6.80 -27.73 22.08
C TYR A 364 6.34 -26.30 22.31
N LYS A 365 5.02 -26.11 22.38
CA LYS A 365 4.40 -24.85 22.78
C LYS A 365 3.30 -25.16 23.79
N LYS A 366 3.53 -24.79 25.05
CA LYS A 366 2.63 -25.12 26.17
C LYS A 366 2.41 -26.64 26.29
N GLY A 367 3.48 -27.41 26.20
CA GLY A 367 3.50 -28.86 26.31
C GLY A 367 2.96 -29.63 25.11
N LYS A 368 2.36 -28.98 24.11
CA LYS A 368 1.93 -29.64 22.87
C LYS A 368 2.98 -29.51 21.78
N LEU A 369 3.08 -30.51 20.92
CA LEU A 369 3.87 -30.42 19.69
C LEU A 369 3.39 -29.22 18.86
N ALA A 370 4.33 -28.39 18.42
CA ALA A 370 3.99 -27.18 17.70
C ALA A 370 3.69 -27.47 16.23
N THR A 371 2.51 -27.02 15.78
CA THR A 371 2.16 -26.89 14.36
C THR A 371 1.89 -25.42 14.06
N GLY A 372 2.64 -24.86 13.11
CA GLY A 372 2.64 -23.45 12.74
C GLY A 372 3.98 -22.75 12.98
N ILE A 373 3.96 -21.41 12.93
CA ILE A 373 5.19 -20.60 13.06
C ILE A 373 5.56 -20.39 14.53
N CYS A 374 6.75 -20.86 14.91
CA CYS A 374 7.38 -20.63 16.22
C CYS A 374 8.80 -20.11 16.01
N ASP A 375 9.17 -19.03 16.69
CA ASP A 375 10.48 -18.38 16.58
C ASP A 375 10.96 -18.16 15.13
N GLY A 376 10.03 -17.76 14.27
CA GLY A 376 10.30 -17.47 12.85
C GLY A 376 10.40 -18.70 11.94
N LYS A 377 10.39 -19.92 12.49
CA LYS A 377 10.42 -21.17 11.72
C LYS A 377 9.06 -21.85 11.69
N PHE A 378 8.73 -22.50 10.58
CA PHE A 378 7.55 -23.35 10.47
C PHE A 378 7.83 -24.72 11.08
N TYR A 379 6.94 -25.16 11.96
CA TYR A 379 6.93 -26.50 12.52
C TYR A 379 5.64 -27.21 12.13
N LYS A 380 5.74 -28.51 11.90
CA LYS A 380 4.61 -29.42 11.77
C LYS A 380 4.85 -30.57 12.74
N ASP A 381 3.96 -30.74 13.70
CA ASP A 381 4.06 -31.78 14.74
C ASP A 381 5.40 -31.74 15.50
N GLY A 382 5.87 -30.53 15.77
CA GLY A 382 7.10 -30.24 16.50
C GLY A 382 8.39 -30.36 15.70
N VAL A 383 8.38 -30.89 14.48
CA VAL A 383 9.57 -30.92 13.61
C VAL A 383 9.55 -29.78 12.60
N LEU A 384 10.71 -29.40 12.07
CA LEU A 384 10.80 -28.37 11.03
C LEU A 384 9.94 -28.76 9.83
N GLY A 385 8.90 -27.96 9.57
CA GLY A 385 7.87 -28.29 8.59
C GLY A 385 8.32 -28.00 7.16
N THR A 386 7.94 -28.88 6.25
CA THR A 386 7.96 -28.65 4.80
C THR A 386 6.53 -28.67 4.30
N GLY A 387 6.15 -27.70 3.48
CA GLY A 387 4.80 -27.60 2.93
C GLY A 387 4.22 -26.19 2.99
N SER A 388 2.91 -26.09 2.78
CA SER A 388 2.21 -24.80 2.75
C SER A 388 1.57 -24.50 4.12
N TYR A 389 1.75 -23.28 4.60
CA TYR A 389 1.10 -22.77 5.80
C TYR A 389 0.76 -21.29 5.61
N ASN A 390 -0.50 -20.90 5.84
CA ASN A 390 -1.00 -19.54 5.65
C ASN A 390 -0.61 -18.91 4.29
N GLY A 391 -0.77 -19.67 3.21
CA GLY A 391 -0.49 -19.19 1.85
C GLY A 391 0.99 -19.03 1.50
N LYS A 392 1.91 -19.45 2.38
CA LYS A 392 3.35 -19.48 2.12
C LYS A 392 3.87 -20.90 2.14
N ARG A 393 4.83 -21.19 1.25
CA ARG A 393 5.52 -22.45 1.16
C ARG A 393 6.82 -22.42 1.96
N TYR A 394 7.06 -23.48 2.70
CA TYR A 394 8.21 -23.66 3.56
C TYR A 394 8.98 -24.92 3.18
N SER A 395 10.29 -24.90 3.37
CA SER A 395 11.18 -26.04 3.29
C SER A 395 12.03 -26.09 4.55
N LYS A 396 11.98 -27.20 5.29
CA LYS A 396 12.70 -27.40 6.55
C LYS A 396 12.56 -26.20 7.51
N GLY A 397 11.33 -25.68 7.63
CA GLY A 397 10.96 -24.59 8.51
C GLY A 397 11.27 -23.17 8.03
N SER A 398 12.03 -23.00 6.94
CA SER A 398 12.30 -21.70 6.33
C SER A 398 11.38 -21.44 5.15
N LEU A 399 11.16 -20.16 4.80
CA LEU A 399 10.43 -19.81 3.59
C LEU A 399 11.18 -20.37 2.37
N LEU A 400 10.44 -20.99 1.46
CA LEU A 400 11.02 -21.54 0.24
C LEU A 400 11.41 -20.42 -0.73
N THR A 401 12.68 -20.37 -1.09
CA THR A 401 13.16 -19.67 -2.28
C THR A 401 13.84 -20.69 -3.19
N GLY A 402 13.27 -20.92 -4.37
CA GLY A 402 13.71 -21.95 -5.32
C GLY A 402 12.55 -22.65 -6.03
N ILE A 403 12.86 -23.72 -6.76
CA ILE A 403 11.87 -24.46 -7.56
C ILE A 403 11.19 -25.56 -6.74
N TYR A 404 9.87 -25.66 -6.87
CA TYR A 404 9.11 -26.78 -6.37
C TYR A 404 7.98 -27.14 -7.34
N LYS A 405 7.93 -28.41 -7.78
CA LYS A 405 6.97 -28.90 -8.78
C LYS A 405 6.90 -27.99 -10.01
N GLY A 406 8.06 -27.63 -10.55
CA GLY A 406 8.17 -26.78 -11.74
C GLY A 406 7.84 -25.30 -11.52
N LYS A 407 7.44 -24.88 -10.31
CA LYS A 407 7.15 -23.47 -10.00
C LYS A 407 8.24 -22.82 -9.17
N TYR A 408 8.63 -21.60 -9.53
CA TYR A 408 9.55 -20.78 -8.75
C TYR A 408 8.82 -20.10 -7.58
N TYR A 409 9.39 -20.25 -6.40
CA TYR A 409 8.98 -19.56 -5.19
C TYR A 409 10.07 -18.60 -4.75
N LYS A 410 9.67 -17.41 -4.30
CA LYS A 410 10.52 -16.45 -3.61
C LYS A 410 9.86 -16.08 -2.29
N ASP A 411 10.56 -16.29 -1.18
CA ASP A 411 10.04 -16.04 0.17
C ASP A 411 8.69 -16.75 0.44
N GLY A 412 8.56 -17.96 -0.09
CA GLY A 412 7.42 -18.85 0.09
C GLY A 412 6.19 -18.52 -0.76
N VAL A 413 6.22 -17.52 -1.63
CA VAL A 413 5.14 -17.22 -2.58
C VAL A 413 5.62 -17.42 -4.01
N LEU A 414 4.69 -17.56 -4.96
CA LEU A 414 5.06 -17.63 -6.38
C LEU A 414 5.87 -16.40 -6.76
N GLY A 415 7.09 -16.65 -7.24
CA GLY A 415 8.12 -15.63 -7.40
C GLY A 415 8.16 -15.06 -8.81
N THR A 416 8.57 -13.80 -8.91
CA THR A 416 9.04 -13.19 -10.16
C THR A 416 10.51 -12.83 -10.01
N GLY A 417 11.34 -13.26 -10.95
CA GLY A 417 12.79 -13.07 -10.89
C GLY A 417 13.57 -14.18 -11.58
N THR A 418 14.88 -14.03 -11.60
CA THR A 418 15.80 -15.04 -12.15
C THR A 418 16.19 -16.04 -11.06
N TYR A 419 16.14 -17.33 -11.39
CA TYR A 419 16.64 -18.42 -10.57
C TYR A 419 17.23 -19.47 -11.50
N ASP A 420 18.44 -19.93 -11.20
CA ASP A 420 19.15 -20.93 -12.03
C ASP A 420 19.19 -20.55 -13.52
N SER A 421 19.65 -19.31 -13.80
CA SER A 421 19.72 -18.69 -15.14
C SER A 421 18.41 -18.55 -15.91
N LYS A 422 17.27 -18.98 -15.35
CA LYS A 422 15.94 -18.83 -15.96
C LYS A 422 15.13 -17.74 -15.28
N PHE A 423 14.45 -16.93 -16.08
CA PHE A 423 13.54 -15.89 -15.61
C PHE A 423 12.12 -16.43 -15.46
N TYR A 424 11.56 -16.23 -14.28
CA TYR A 424 10.21 -16.64 -13.92
C TYR A 424 9.34 -15.42 -13.69
N LYS A 425 8.05 -15.55 -14.03
CA LYS A 425 7.00 -14.59 -13.70
C LYS A 425 5.85 -15.33 -13.05
N ASN A 426 5.46 -14.90 -11.84
CA ASN A 426 4.42 -15.56 -11.04
C ASN A 426 4.65 -17.07 -10.86
N GLY A 427 5.93 -17.45 -10.73
CA GLY A 427 6.38 -18.82 -10.51
C GLY A 427 6.49 -19.68 -11.76
N GLU A 428 6.14 -19.18 -12.95
CA GLU A 428 6.24 -19.94 -14.20
C GLU A 428 7.34 -19.37 -15.09
N LEU A 429 7.92 -20.21 -15.95
CA LEU A 429 8.92 -19.78 -16.93
C LEU A 429 8.30 -18.72 -17.83
N TYR A 430 9.03 -17.62 -18.00
CA TYR A 430 8.50 -16.47 -18.72
C TYR A 430 8.81 -16.54 -20.21
N THR A 431 7.77 -16.36 -21.04
CA THR A 431 7.90 -16.13 -22.48
C THR A 431 7.28 -14.77 -22.82
N GLY A 432 8.01 -13.93 -23.56
CA GLY A 432 7.57 -12.60 -23.97
C GLY A 432 8.59 -11.48 -23.75
N ILE A 433 8.21 -10.25 -24.11
CA ILE A 433 9.02 -9.03 -23.90
C ILE A 433 8.92 -8.57 -22.45
N ARG A 434 10.04 -8.58 -21.74
CA ARG A 434 10.13 -8.03 -20.39
C ARG A 434 10.36 -6.52 -20.45
N LYS A 435 9.34 -5.73 -20.10
CA LYS A 435 9.37 -4.26 -20.14
C LYS A 435 10.57 -3.61 -19.42
N SER A 436 11.06 -4.19 -18.33
CA SER A 436 12.11 -3.57 -17.51
C SER A 436 13.49 -3.53 -18.18
N ASN A 437 13.75 -4.42 -19.15
CA ASN A 437 15.02 -4.46 -19.88
C ASN A 437 14.83 -4.58 -21.40
N ASN A 438 13.58 -4.50 -21.86
CA ASN A 438 13.18 -4.60 -23.26
C ASN A 438 13.73 -5.85 -23.99
N LYS A 439 13.95 -6.96 -23.27
CA LYS A 439 14.44 -8.21 -23.84
C LYS A 439 13.31 -9.22 -24.00
N TYR A 440 13.33 -9.97 -25.10
CA TYR A 440 12.44 -11.11 -25.36
C TYR A 440 13.00 -12.38 -24.71
N TYR A 441 12.14 -13.08 -23.99
CA TYR A 441 12.45 -14.34 -23.33
C TYR A 441 11.62 -15.46 -23.92
N VAL A 442 12.17 -16.66 -23.93
CA VAL A 442 11.48 -17.90 -24.28
C VAL A 442 11.80 -18.93 -23.21
N ASN A 443 10.76 -19.45 -22.55
CA ASN A 443 10.91 -20.41 -21.45
C ASN A 443 11.91 -19.95 -20.38
N GLY A 444 11.89 -18.66 -20.06
CA GLY A 444 12.75 -18.02 -19.06
C GLY A 444 14.18 -17.70 -19.52
N GLU A 445 14.58 -18.10 -20.72
CA GLU A 445 15.91 -17.83 -21.27
C GLU A 445 15.85 -16.66 -22.25
N LEU A 446 16.99 -15.98 -22.46
CA LEU A 446 17.08 -14.92 -23.47
C LEU A 446 16.90 -15.53 -24.86
N ALA A 447 16.01 -14.96 -25.64
CA ALA A 447 15.69 -15.49 -26.95
C ALA A 447 16.87 -15.35 -27.92
N ASN A 448 17.28 -16.46 -28.50
CA ASN A 448 18.19 -16.54 -29.63
C ASN A 448 17.48 -17.32 -30.75
N GLY A 449 17.27 -16.67 -31.91
CA GLY A 449 16.51 -17.23 -33.04
C GLY A 449 15.31 -16.37 -33.47
N THR A 450 14.50 -16.89 -34.39
CA THR A 450 13.36 -16.17 -34.97
C THR A 450 12.05 -16.58 -34.30
N TYR A 451 11.31 -15.60 -33.76
CA TYR A 451 10.03 -15.83 -33.10
C TYR A 451 9.00 -14.83 -33.66
N GLY A 452 7.89 -15.33 -34.20
CA GLY A 452 6.87 -14.48 -34.82
C GLY A 452 7.40 -13.60 -35.96
N GLY A 453 8.36 -14.09 -36.73
CA GLY A 453 8.97 -13.35 -37.86
C GLY A 453 10.08 -12.35 -37.49
N VAL A 454 10.36 -12.16 -36.19
CA VAL A 454 11.44 -11.27 -35.73
C VAL A 454 12.64 -12.10 -35.27
N LYS A 455 13.84 -11.79 -35.78
CA LYS A 455 15.09 -12.41 -35.34
C LYS A 455 15.55 -11.77 -34.03
N TYR A 456 15.88 -12.57 -33.02
CA TYR A 456 16.40 -12.13 -31.74
C TYR A 456 17.80 -12.71 -31.51
N VAL A 457 18.69 -11.89 -30.95
CA VAL A 457 20.01 -12.30 -30.43
C VAL A 457 20.11 -11.80 -29.00
N ASP A 458 20.31 -12.70 -28.05
CA ASP A 458 20.32 -12.44 -26.61
C ASP A 458 19.14 -11.60 -26.10
N GLY A 459 17.96 -11.92 -26.65
CA GLY A 459 16.68 -11.29 -26.37
C GLY A 459 16.49 -9.92 -27.02
N VAL A 460 17.43 -9.45 -27.84
CA VAL A 460 17.34 -8.16 -28.55
C VAL A 460 16.86 -8.39 -29.98
N ALA A 461 15.77 -7.71 -30.35
CA ALA A 461 15.23 -7.75 -31.70
C ALA A 461 16.26 -7.18 -32.69
N GLN A 462 16.56 -7.94 -33.73
CA GLN A 462 17.42 -7.52 -34.82
C GLN A 462 16.57 -6.73 -35.82
N LYS A 463 17.02 -5.53 -36.16
CA LYS A 463 16.43 -4.75 -37.25
C LYS A 463 16.74 -5.49 -38.55
N ALA A 464 15.73 -5.74 -39.39
CA ALA A 464 15.99 -6.24 -40.74
C ALA A 464 16.88 -5.21 -41.46
N GLU A 465 17.99 -5.66 -42.05
CA GLU A 465 18.80 -4.80 -42.92
C GLU A 465 17.92 -4.33 -44.07
N GLN A 466 17.56 -3.04 -44.05
CA GLN A 466 17.01 -2.35 -45.20
C GLN A 466 18.16 -2.18 -46.19
N HIS A 467 18.34 -3.15 -47.08
CA HIS A 467 19.02 -2.88 -48.33
C HIS A 467 18.10 -2.00 -49.19
N VAL A 468 18.68 -1.12 -50.00
CA VAL A 468 17.92 -0.38 -51.01
C VAL A 468 17.47 -1.40 -52.05
N CYS A 469 16.15 -1.56 -52.22
CA CYS A 469 15.61 -2.49 -53.21
C CYS A 469 15.94 -2.01 -54.61
N LYS A 470 16.46 -2.92 -55.44
CA LYS A 470 16.80 -2.66 -56.84
C LYS A 470 15.78 -3.33 -57.75
N TRP A 471 14.80 -2.55 -58.17
CA TRP A 471 13.61 -2.98 -58.90
C TRP A 471 13.91 -3.12 -60.39
N LEU A 472 13.84 -4.34 -60.91
CA LEU A 472 13.91 -4.64 -62.34
C LEU A 472 12.50 -4.96 -62.84
N VAL A 473 12.10 -4.36 -63.97
CA VAL A 473 10.81 -4.64 -64.60
C VAL A 473 10.73 -6.12 -64.99
N VAL A 474 9.58 -6.75 -64.74
CA VAL A 474 9.32 -8.12 -65.18
C VAL A 474 8.79 -8.05 -66.60
N LEU A 475 9.45 -8.77 -67.52
CA LEU A 475 9.05 -8.85 -68.92
C LEU A 475 8.31 -10.17 -69.20
N ASP A 476 7.39 -10.12 -70.15
CA ASP A 476 6.71 -11.30 -70.68
C ASP A 476 7.59 -12.04 -71.72
N LYS A 477 7.02 -13.09 -72.33
CA LYS A 477 7.69 -13.91 -73.34
C LYS A 477 8.09 -13.12 -74.59
N ASP A 478 7.42 -12.00 -74.87
CA ASP A 478 7.60 -11.16 -76.05
C ASP A 478 8.47 -9.92 -75.73
N GLN A 479 9.11 -9.91 -74.54
CA GLN A 479 9.95 -8.82 -74.02
C GLN A 479 9.20 -7.52 -73.71
N ASN A 480 7.88 -7.58 -73.52
CA ASN A 480 7.09 -6.44 -73.08
C ASN A 480 6.96 -6.42 -71.55
N PRO A 481 6.87 -5.24 -70.89
CA PRO A 481 6.53 -5.17 -69.47
C PRO A 481 5.26 -5.96 -69.15
N VAL A 482 5.29 -6.78 -68.10
CA VAL A 482 4.10 -7.49 -67.64
C VAL A 482 3.11 -6.48 -67.07
N GLN A 483 2.08 -6.21 -67.85
CA GLN A 483 0.96 -5.33 -67.49
C GLN A 483 -0.20 -6.13 -66.90
N SER A 484 -0.87 -5.54 -65.91
CA SER A 484 -2.08 -6.06 -65.30
C SER A 484 -3.08 -4.93 -65.05
N ASN A 485 -4.34 -5.27 -64.76
CA ASN A 485 -5.39 -4.30 -64.40
C ASN A 485 -5.62 -3.18 -65.42
N TYR A 486 -5.35 -3.44 -66.71
CA TYR A 486 -5.55 -2.46 -67.78
C TYR A 486 -7.01 -2.01 -67.86
N LYS A 487 -7.23 -0.70 -67.90
CA LYS A 487 -8.53 -0.07 -68.10
C LYS A 487 -8.39 1.10 -69.04
N LYS A 488 -9.39 1.24 -69.92
CA LYS A 488 -9.56 2.39 -70.79
C LYS A 488 -10.79 3.18 -70.36
N HIS A 489 -10.65 4.49 -70.32
CA HIS A 489 -11.69 5.43 -69.96
C HIS A 489 -11.87 6.40 -71.12
N ASP A 490 -13.06 6.39 -71.72
CA ASP A 490 -13.38 7.28 -72.83
C ASP A 490 -13.60 8.73 -72.36
N ALA A 491 -13.47 9.69 -73.28
CA ALA A 491 -13.72 11.08 -72.99
C ALA A 491 -15.19 11.33 -72.61
N VAL A 492 -15.41 12.15 -71.59
CA VAL A 492 -16.75 12.56 -71.16
C VAL A 492 -17.06 13.93 -71.74
N MET A 493 -18.08 13.98 -72.59
CA MET A 493 -18.58 15.22 -73.17
C MET A 493 -19.68 15.81 -72.29
N GLY A 494 -19.77 17.14 -72.24
CA GLY A 494 -20.90 17.86 -71.69
C GLY A 494 -21.22 19.06 -72.56
N THR A 495 -22.26 19.80 -72.19
CA THR A 495 -22.61 21.08 -72.81
C THR A 495 -22.31 22.21 -71.83
N GLU A 496 -21.74 23.29 -72.34
CA GLU A 496 -21.56 24.54 -71.60
C GLU A 496 -22.22 25.67 -72.37
N ASN A 497 -22.95 26.50 -71.64
CA ASN A 497 -23.53 27.71 -72.17
C ASN A 497 -22.42 28.76 -72.31
N GLN A 498 -21.95 28.97 -73.53
CA GLN A 498 -20.85 29.88 -73.82
C GLN A 498 -21.37 31.10 -74.58
N LEU A 499 -20.72 32.24 -74.33
CA LEU A 499 -20.99 33.50 -75.03
C LEU A 499 -20.59 33.35 -76.49
N ILE A 500 -21.55 33.51 -77.39
CA ILE A 500 -21.35 33.41 -78.84
C ILE A 500 -21.19 34.79 -79.46
N ARG A 501 -21.84 35.80 -78.87
CA ARG A 501 -21.73 37.19 -79.30
C ARG A 501 -21.93 38.13 -78.12
N ASP A 502 -20.99 39.05 -77.94
CA ASP A 502 -21.10 40.12 -76.94
C ASP A 502 -22.37 40.96 -77.15
N ALA A 503 -22.85 41.57 -76.07
CA ALA A 503 -23.89 42.60 -76.15
C ALA A 503 -23.39 43.75 -77.03
N TRP A 504 -24.25 44.26 -77.90
CA TRP A 504 -23.86 45.31 -78.85
C TRP A 504 -25.01 46.28 -79.10
N ASP A 505 -24.64 47.54 -79.31
CA ASP A 505 -25.58 48.62 -79.62
C ASP A 505 -25.62 48.85 -81.14
N GLU A 506 -26.79 48.64 -81.73
CA GLU A 506 -27.01 48.90 -83.15
C GLU A 506 -27.38 50.37 -83.37
N PRO A 507 -26.56 51.16 -84.08
CA PRO A 507 -26.88 52.56 -84.32
C PRO A 507 -28.10 52.71 -85.24
N ILE A 508 -29.08 53.48 -84.79
CA ILE A 508 -30.24 53.89 -85.59
C ILE A 508 -29.95 55.25 -86.20
N TYR A 509 -29.95 55.31 -87.52
CA TYR A 509 -29.67 56.53 -88.26
C TYR A 509 -30.95 57.29 -88.60
N ALA A 510 -30.86 58.62 -88.61
CA ALA A 510 -31.91 59.49 -89.13
C ALA A 510 -32.27 59.11 -90.57
N ALA A 511 -33.57 59.18 -90.89
CA ALA A 511 -34.07 58.82 -92.22
C ALA A 511 -33.47 59.70 -93.34
N ARG A 512 -33.16 60.97 -93.03
CA ARG A 512 -32.44 61.90 -93.91
C ARG A 512 -31.04 62.18 -93.38
N LYS A 513 -30.10 62.47 -94.28
CA LYS A 513 -28.76 62.93 -93.89
C LYS A 513 -28.85 64.32 -93.29
N TRP A 514 -28.04 64.56 -92.25
CA TRP A 514 -27.94 65.85 -91.58
C TRP A 514 -26.73 66.61 -92.12
N LEU A 515 -26.75 67.94 -91.99
CA LEU A 515 -25.70 68.82 -92.44
C LEU A 515 -24.70 69.06 -91.31
N VAL A 516 -23.41 68.86 -91.58
CA VAL A 516 -22.32 69.10 -90.64
C VAL A 516 -21.55 70.33 -91.08
N CYS A 517 -21.19 71.18 -90.12
CA CYS A 517 -20.31 72.33 -90.36
C CYS A 517 -18.88 71.86 -90.65
N ASN A 518 -18.32 72.21 -91.81
CA ASN A 518 -16.98 71.75 -92.22
C ASN A 518 -15.88 72.27 -91.29
N THR A 519 -16.00 73.52 -90.81
CA THR A 519 -15.01 74.09 -89.88
C THR A 519 -15.01 73.35 -88.54
N CYS A 520 -16.18 72.98 -88.00
CA CYS A 520 -16.27 72.23 -86.74
C CYS A 520 -15.68 70.83 -86.85
N SER A 521 -16.06 70.09 -87.89
CA SER A 521 -15.59 68.71 -88.09
C SER A 521 -14.11 68.65 -88.50
N GLY A 522 -13.72 69.52 -89.44
CA GLY A 522 -12.37 69.52 -90.00
C GLY A 522 -11.34 70.22 -89.12
N GLU A 523 -11.53 71.51 -88.84
CA GLU A 523 -10.51 72.33 -88.17
C GLU A 523 -10.51 72.15 -86.65
N LEU A 524 -11.70 72.00 -86.05
CA LEU A 524 -11.84 71.83 -84.60
C LEU A 524 -11.85 70.35 -84.16
N GLY A 525 -11.94 69.41 -85.11
CA GLY A 525 -11.93 67.97 -84.84
C GLY A 525 -13.15 67.48 -84.04
N ILE A 526 -14.27 68.20 -84.09
CA ILE A 526 -15.51 67.79 -83.44
C ILE A 526 -16.11 66.65 -84.28
N ASP A 527 -16.56 65.57 -83.64
CA ASP A 527 -17.15 64.45 -84.36
C ASP A 527 -18.37 64.92 -85.19
N ASP A 528 -18.47 64.43 -86.42
CA ASP A 528 -19.57 64.78 -87.34
C ASP A 528 -20.94 64.57 -86.70
N GLN A 529 -21.07 63.60 -85.81
CA GLN A 529 -22.31 63.35 -85.08
C GLN A 529 -22.62 64.51 -84.12
N ASP A 530 -21.63 65.07 -83.44
CA ASP A 530 -21.83 66.08 -82.40
C ASP A 530 -22.11 67.48 -82.98
N CYS A 531 -21.72 67.75 -84.23
CA CYS A 531 -21.96 69.01 -84.94
C CYS A 531 -22.80 68.83 -86.23
N ALA A 532 -23.82 67.97 -86.16
CA ALA A 532 -24.80 67.78 -87.22
C ALA A 532 -26.11 68.53 -86.94
N TYR A 533 -26.69 69.12 -87.99
CA TYR A 533 -27.94 69.89 -87.96
C TYR A 533 -28.95 69.29 -88.92
N GLU A 534 -30.22 69.24 -88.52
CA GLU A 534 -31.24 68.52 -89.27
C GLU A 534 -31.60 69.24 -90.59
N ASN A 535 -31.41 70.56 -90.62
CA ASN A 535 -31.75 71.42 -91.74
C ASN A 535 -30.82 72.63 -91.84
N THR A 536 -30.83 73.28 -93.01
CA THR A 536 -29.94 74.41 -93.32
C THR A 536 -30.16 75.60 -92.39
N ALA A 537 -31.39 75.87 -91.94
CA ALA A 537 -31.67 77.00 -91.06
C ALA A 537 -31.03 76.86 -89.66
N GLU A 538 -30.87 75.64 -89.17
CA GLU A 538 -30.14 75.36 -87.92
C GLU A 538 -28.63 75.48 -88.11
N LEU A 539 -28.10 74.97 -89.23
CA LEU A 539 -26.69 75.12 -89.59
C LEU A 539 -26.31 76.59 -89.76
N ASP A 540 -27.11 77.38 -90.49
CA ASP A 540 -26.84 78.79 -90.76
C ASP A 540 -26.77 79.60 -89.45
N LYS A 541 -27.72 79.36 -88.52
CA LYS A 541 -27.67 79.99 -87.18
C LYS A 541 -26.40 79.65 -86.42
N HIS A 542 -25.92 78.41 -86.51
CA HIS A 542 -24.66 78.02 -85.91
C HIS A 542 -23.49 78.76 -86.59
N GLN A 543 -23.41 78.72 -87.91
CA GLN A 543 -22.33 79.34 -88.69
C GLN A 543 -22.25 80.85 -88.47
N ASP A 544 -23.38 81.54 -88.40
CA ASP A 544 -23.45 82.98 -88.09
C ASP A 544 -22.96 83.28 -86.66
N ALA A 545 -23.30 82.43 -85.69
CA ALA A 545 -22.95 82.64 -84.29
C ALA A 545 -21.45 82.44 -84.01
N VAL A 546 -20.79 81.55 -84.75
CA VAL A 546 -19.36 81.21 -84.53
C VAL A 546 -18.45 81.58 -85.71
N HIS A 547 -18.99 82.21 -86.75
CA HIS A 547 -18.29 82.62 -87.98
C HIS A 547 -17.61 81.47 -88.74
N HIS A 548 -18.30 80.33 -88.86
CA HIS A 548 -17.82 79.15 -89.59
C HIS A 548 -18.37 79.07 -91.03
N GLY A 549 -17.80 78.22 -91.89
CA GLY A 549 -18.22 78.11 -93.29
C GLY A 549 -18.13 76.71 -93.90
N GLY A 550 -18.99 76.45 -94.89
CA GLY A 550 -19.05 75.18 -95.62
C GLY A 550 -19.80 74.06 -94.90
N ASN A 551 -20.30 73.06 -95.66
CA ASN A 551 -20.97 71.90 -95.09
C ASN A 551 -20.75 70.61 -95.88
N HIS A 552 -21.02 69.49 -95.23
CA HIS A 552 -21.15 68.17 -95.85
C HIS A 552 -22.26 67.36 -95.16
N LEU A 553 -22.63 66.21 -95.74
CA LEU A 553 -23.76 65.40 -95.27
C LEU A 553 -23.30 64.12 -94.56
N VAL A 554 -23.78 63.92 -93.34
CA VAL A 554 -23.55 62.70 -92.56
C VAL A 554 -24.85 61.92 -92.32
N LYS A 555 -24.76 60.61 -92.15
CA LYS A 555 -25.84 59.83 -91.55
C LYS A 555 -25.78 60.06 -90.03
N LYS A 556 -26.71 60.87 -89.51
CA LYS A 556 -26.77 61.16 -88.08
C LYS A 556 -27.34 59.95 -87.33
N ILE A 557 -26.62 59.46 -86.33
CA ILE A 557 -27.12 58.51 -85.34
C ILE A 557 -28.04 59.27 -84.40
N ILE A 558 -29.30 58.83 -84.32
CA ILE A 558 -30.33 59.46 -83.50
C ILE A 558 -30.69 58.63 -82.27
N ASP A 559 -30.43 57.33 -82.32
CA ASP A 559 -30.69 56.42 -81.21
C ASP A 559 -29.85 55.15 -81.37
N TYR A 560 -29.86 54.29 -80.37
CA TYR A 560 -29.25 52.97 -80.40
C TYR A 560 -30.27 51.91 -79.98
N LYS A 561 -30.35 50.81 -80.73
CA LYS A 561 -31.06 49.62 -80.28
C LYS A 561 -30.08 48.69 -79.57
N HIS A 562 -30.27 48.52 -78.27
CA HIS A 562 -29.48 47.57 -77.50
C HIS A 562 -29.85 46.12 -77.85
N HIS A 563 -28.84 45.28 -78.11
CA HIS A 563 -28.98 43.83 -78.19
C HIS A 563 -28.18 43.19 -77.05
N ASP A 564 -28.85 42.40 -76.23
CA ASP A 564 -28.21 41.63 -75.15
C ASP A 564 -27.21 40.60 -75.71
N ALA A 565 -26.28 40.17 -74.85
CA ALA A 565 -25.32 39.13 -75.17
C ALA A 565 -26.01 37.79 -75.50
N GLU A 566 -25.56 37.13 -76.56
CA GLU A 566 -26.12 35.85 -77.01
C GLU A 566 -25.26 34.68 -76.55
N TYR A 567 -25.91 33.69 -75.95
CA TYR A 567 -25.26 32.47 -75.46
C TYR A 567 -25.86 31.22 -76.11
N ALA A 568 -25.03 30.21 -76.34
CA ALA A 568 -25.48 28.91 -76.83
C ALA A 568 -24.77 27.76 -76.12
N ASP A 569 -25.42 26.60 -76.08
CA ASP A 569 -24.85 25.39 -75.52
C ASP A 569 -23.87 24.75 -76.52
N VAL A 570 -22.58 24.80 -76.19
CA VAL A 570 -21.49 24.23 -77.00
C VAL A 570 -21.01 22.92 -76.37
N PRO A 571 -20.77 21.85 -77.15
CA PRO A 571 -20.18 20.63 -76.64
C PRO A 571 -18.74 20.87 -76.21
N VAL A 572 -18.43 20.55 -74.95
CA VAL A 572 -17.09 20.67 -74.36
C VAL A 572 -16.67 19.34 -73.72
N ILE A 573 -15.36 19.08 -73.72
CA ILE A 573 -14.79 17.92 -73.02
C ILE A 573 -14.78 18.22 -71.53
N LYS A 574 -15.58 17.48 -70.75
CA LYS A 574 -15.62 17.57 -69.29
C LYS A 574 -14.54 16.73 -68.62
N LYS A 575 -14.16 15.60 -69.24
CA LYS A 575 -13.04 14.74 -68.84
C LYS A 575 -12.38 14.14 -70.08
N ARG A 576 -11.05 14.16 -70.13
CA ARG A 576 -10.29 13.58 -71.26
C ARG A 576 -10.24 12.06 -71.18
N ALA A 577 -10.05 11.42 -72.32
CA ALA A 577 -9.82 9.97 -72.38
C ALA A 577 -8.45 9.63 -71.79
N TYR A 578 -8.36 8.48 -71.13
CA TYR A 578 -7.12 7.98 -70.57
C TYR A 578 -7.14 6.46 -70.40
N GLU A 579 -5.94 5.90 -70.21
CA GLU A 579 -5.71 4.49 -69.95
C GLU A 579 -4.88 4.35 -68.67
N GLU A 580 -5.15 3.30 -67.89
CA GLU A 580 -4.40 2.97 -66.67
C GLU A 580 -4.06 1.48 -66.63
N TRP A 581 -2.89 1.12 -66.11
CA TRP A 581 -2.44 -0.26 -65.93
C TRP A 581 -1.40 -0.37 -64.81
N ASP A 582 -1.14 -1.59 -64.34
CA ASP A 582 -0.11 -1.88 -63.34
C ASP A 582 1.03 -2.69 -63.96
N GLU A 583 2.26 -2.21 -63.81
CA GLU A 583 3.49 -2.90 -64.19
C GLU A 583 4.14 -3.60 -62.99
N THR A 584 4.61 -4.83 -63.20
CA THR A 584 5.26 -5.61 -62.14
C THR A 584 6.78 -5.49 -62.19
N TYR A 585 7.39 -5.22 -61.03
CA TYR A 585 8.83 -5.16 -60.81
C TYR A 585 9.26 -6.16 -59.74
N LYS A 586 10.48 -6.69 -59.86
CA LYS A 586 11.08 -7.61 -58.88
C LYS A 586 12.40 -7.06 -58.38
N CYS A 587 12.60 -7.09 -57.07
CA CYS A 587 13.85 -6.67 -56.45
C CYS A 587 14.93 -7.73 -56.69
N THR A 588 16.04 -7.33 -57.29
CA THR A 588 17.16 -8.24 -57.57
C THR A 588 17.99 -8.61 -56.33
N VAL A 589 17.78 -7.92 -55.20
CA VAL A 589 18.52 -8.17 -53.95
C VAL A 589 17.76 -9.10 -53.01
N CYS A 590 16.46 -8.88 -52.78
CA CYS A 590 15.65 -9.70 -51.87
C CYS A 590 14.54 -10.53 -52.50
N GLY A 591 14.31 -10.39 -53.81
CA GLY A 591 13.25 -11.11 -54.52
C GLY A 591 11.83 -10.60 -54.26
N ASP A 592 11.66 -9.54 -53.47
CA ASP A 592 10.37 -8.88 -53.23
C ASP A 592 9.79 -8.31 -54.54
N THR A 593 8.48 -8.07 -54.58
CA THR A 593 7.76 -7.56 -55.75
C THR A 593 7.16 -6.18 -55.48
N MET A 594 7.20 -5.31 -56.48
CA MET A 594 6.59 -3.97 -56.48
C MET A 594 5.69 -3.85 -57.70
N THR A 595 4.55 -3.18 -57.54
CA THR A 595 3.76 -2.69 -58.67
C THR A 595 4.01 -1.20 -58.88
N VAL A 596 4.06 -0.78 -60.14
CA VAL A 596 4.03 0.62 -60.56
C VAL A 596 2.72 0.82 -61.29
N HIS A 597 1.88 1.71 -60.78
CA HIS A 597 0.61 2.07 -61.41
C HIS A 597 0.85 3.17 -62.43
N SER A 598 0.61 2.87 -63.70
CA SER A 598 0.86 3.74 -64.84
C SER A 598 -0.46 4.30 -65.37
N VAL A 599 -0.47 5.60 -65.68
CA VAL A 599 -1.61 6.31 -66.25
C VAL A 599 -1.14 7.11 -67.46
N ALA A 600 -1.82 6.95 -68.58
CA ALA A 600 -1.53 7.65 -69.84
C ALA A 600 -2.78 8.33 -70.39
N GLY A 601 -2.67 9.60 -70.78
CA GLY A 601 -3.79 10.33 -71.36
C GLY A 601 -3.36 11.51 -72.22
N ASP A 602 -4.25 11.95 -73.09
CA ASP A 602 -4.01 13.11 -73.96
C ASP A 602 -4.15 14.40 -73.15
N ILE A 603 -3.23 15.33 -73.37
CA ILE A 603 -3.20 16.65 -72.74
C ILE A 603 -3.89 17.69 -73.64
N ASP A 604 -3.61 17.63 -74.94
CA ASP A 604 -4.17 18.47 -75.98
C ASP A 604 -4.23 17.70 -77.31
N GLN A 605 -4.53 18.38 -78.42
CA GLN A 605 -4.66 17.73 -79.74
C GLN A 605 -3.32 17.27 -80.35
N TYR A 606 -2.18 17.54 -79.69
CA TYR A 606 -0.83 17.24 -80.17
C TYR A 606 0.04 16.49 -79.13
N SER A 607 -0.37 16.40 -77.87
CA SER A 607 0.48 15.98 -76.75
C SER A 607 -0.22 15.00 -75.80
N SER A 608 0.51 14.00 -75.31
CA SER A 608 0.05 13.03 -74.28
C SER A 608 1.01 13.01 -73.08
N ALA A 609 0.50 12.74 -71.87
CA ALA A 609 1.28 12.63 -70.64
C ALA A 609 1.18 11.25 -70.02
N TRP A 610 2.28 10.80 -69.40
CA TRP A 610 2.37 9.54 -68.65
C TRP A 610 2.81 9.81 -67.21
N ALA A 611 2.14 9.15 -66.26
CA ALA A 611 2.48 9.17 -64.84
C ALA A 611 2.59 7.75 -64.29
N GLU A 612 3.64 7.49 -63.51
CA GLU A 612 3.98 6.20 -62.91
C GLU A 612 4.06 6.35 -61.38
N ILE A 613 3.32 5.52 -60.65
CA ILE A 613 3.18 5.61 -59.19
C ILE A 613 3.64 4.29 -58.56
N PRO A 614 4.81 4.28 -57.89
CA PRO A 614 5.39 3.07 -57.34
C PRO A 614 4.79 2.73 -55.98
N SER A 615 4.41 1.47 -55.77
CA SER A 615 3.86 0.97 -54.49
C SER A 615 4.90 0.82 -53.36
N LYS A 616 6.20 0.90 -53.70
CA LYS A 616 7.35 0.78 -52.78
C LYS A 616 8.46 1.77 -53.17
N SER A 617 9.36 2.08 -52.24
CA SER A 617 10.55 2.90 -52.51
C SER A 617 11.73 2.03 -52.96
N GLY A 618 12.68 2.61 -53.69
CA GLY A 618 13.93 1.96 -54.07
C GLY A 618 14.55 2.55 -55.31
N GLU A 619 15.43 1.79 -55.93
CA GLU A 619 16.09 2.13 -57.19
C GLU A 619 15.49 1.28 -58.31
N ILE A 620 14.87 1.92 -59.30
CA ILE A 620 14.54 1.24 -60.56
C ILE A 620 15.83 1.10 -61.35
N ILE A 621 16.15 -0.12 -61.77
CA ILE A 621 17.37 -0.48 -62.50
C ILE A 621 17.04 -0.96 -63.90
N THR A 622 17.94 -0.68 -64.84
CA THR A 622 17.90 -1.23 -66.20
C THR A 622 18.29 -2.71 -66.20
N ALA A 623 18.05 -3.41 -67.32
CA ALA A 623 18.50 -4.81 -67.51
C ALA A 623 20.02 -5.00 -67.32
N LYS A 624 20.82 -3.95 -67.47
CA LYS A 624 22.28 -3.96 -67.23
C LYS A 624 22.65 -3.72 -65.75
N GLY A 625 21.67 -3.55 -64.86
CA GLY A 625 21.87 -3.30 -63.44
C GLY A 625 22.17 -1.84 -63.06
N THR A 626 22.23 -0.93 -64.03
CA THR A 626 22.42 0.51 -63.80
C THR A 626 21.15 1.14 -63.26
N THR A 627 21.26 1.95 -62.21
CA THR A 627 20.14 2.73 -61.66
C THR A 627 19.63 3.74 -62.68
N TRP A 628 18.37 3.58 -63.06
CA TRP A 628 17.66 4.50 -63.95
C TRP A 628 17.03 5.64 -63.15
N ARG A 629 16.37 5.33 -62.02
CA ARG A 629 15.69 6.33 -61.18
C ARG A 629 15.56 5.86 -59.74
N VAL A 630 15.67 6.81 -58.81
CA VAL A 630 15.29 6.59 -57.40
C VAL A 630 13.82 6.95 -57.23
N VAL A 631 13.04 6.01 -56.72
CA VAL A 631 11.60 6.17 -56.55
C VAL A 631 11.21 6.12 -55.07
N THR A 632 10.23 6.94 -54.71
CA THR A 632 9.65 6.97 -53.37
C THR A 632 8.22 6.46 -53.47
N LYS A 633 7.83 5.55 -52.57
CA LYS A 633 6.48 5.00 -52.49
C LYS A 633 5.42 6.10 -52.61
N ASN A 634 4.43 5.87 -53.47
CA ASN A 634 3.30 6.75 -53.74
C ASN A 634 3.68 8.15 -54.26
N THR A 635 4.91 8.33 -54.74
CA THR A 635 5.34 9.60 -55.36
C THR A 635 5.35 9.41 -56.87
N PRO A 636 4.45 10.08 -57.63
CA PRO A 636 4.38 9.94 -59.08
C PRO A 636 5.65 10.47 -59.77
N TYR A 637 6.04 9.84 -60.87
CA TYR A 637 7.05 10.32 -61.80
C TYR A 637 6.60 10.06 -63.25
N GLY A 638 7.19 10.73 -64.26
CA GLY A 638 6.71 10.62 -65.64
C GLY A 638 7.73 11.05 -66.69
N THR A 639 7.35 10.92 -67.97
CA THR A 639 8.22 11.11 -69.14
C THR A 639 7.74 12.27 -70.02
N ILE A 640 7.91 13.52 -69.57
CA ILE A 640 8.12 14.69 -70.46
C ILE A 640 9.13 15.61 -69.77
N GLY A 641 10.13 16.07 -70.51
CA GLY A 641 11.25 16.91 -70.05
C GLY A 641 10.88 18.36 -69.76
N ILE A 642 9.86 18.59 -68.94
CA ILE A 642 9.47 19.93 -68.48
C ILE A 642 9.33 19.87 -66.96
N ASP A 643 9.84 20.92 -66.33
CA ASP A 643 9.80 21.18 -64.90
C ASP A 643 8.40 20.85 -64.31
N LEU A 644 8.33 20.50 -63.02
CA LEU A 644 7.10 20.16 -62.28
C LEU A 644 6.03 21.29 -62.25
N ALA A 645 6.21 22.34 -63.05
CA ALA A 645 5.40 23.54 -63.18
C ALA A 645 4.42 23.52 -64.37
N GLU A 646 4.39 22.48 -65.21
CA GLU A 646 3.43 22.46 -66.33
C GLU A 646 1.99 22.16 -65.86
N PRO A 647 1.02 23.08 -66.08
CA PRO A 647 -0.35 22.96 -65.56
C PRO A 647 -1.09 21.71 -66.03
N ALA A 648 -0.74 21.21 -67.21
CA ALA A 648 -1.39 20.11 -67.89
C ALA A 648 -1.18 18.74 -67.22
N TYR A 649 0.06 18.46 -66.78
CA TYR A 649 0.40 17.26 -66.02
C TYR A 649 -0.26 17.24 -64.63
N LEU A 650 -0.26 18.39 -63.95
CA LEU A 650 -0.95 18.54 -62.66
C LEU A 650 -2.47 18.43 -62.81
N THR A 651 -3.03 18.84 -63.95
CA THR A 651 -4.46 18.70 -64.26
C THR A 651 -4.83 17.23 -64.46
N LEU A 652 -4.01 16.46 -65.21
CA LEU A 652 -4.14 15.01 -65.31
C LEU A 652 -4.02 14.31 -63.95
N LEU A 653 -3.11 14.75 -63.07
CA LEU A 653 -3.04 14.14 -61.73
C LEU A 653 -4.24 14.54 -60.83
N LYS A 654 -4.80 15.74 -60.99
CA LYS A 654 -5.96 16.24 -60.22
C LYS A 654 -7.28 15.65 -60.67
N ASP A 655 -7.56 15.65 -61.97
CA ASP A 655 -8.79 15.11 -62.56
C ASP A 655 -8.97 13.61 -62.24
N HIS A 656 -7.85 12.94 -61.96
CA HIS A 656 -7.78 11.50 -61.69
C HIS A 656 -7.51 11.21 -60.19
N GLY A 657 -7.50 12.25 -59.33
CA GLY A 657 -7.52 12.11 -57.86
C GLY A 657 -6.18 11.69 -57.22
N PHE A 658 -5.08 11.73 -57.95
CA PHE A 658 -3.74 11.39 -57.44
C PHE A 658 -3.10 12.52 -56.64
N ILE A 659 -3.45 13.76 -56.96
CA ILE A 659 -3.13 14.95 -56.17
C ILE A 659 -4.41 15.76 -55.95
N LYS A 660 -4.44 16.56 -54.89
CA LYS A 660 -5.59 17.41 -54.55
C LYS A 660 -5.46 18.81 -55.14
#